data_AF-A0A965Z5R0-F1
#
_entry.id   AF-A0A965Z5R0-F1
#
_cell.length_a   1.000
_cell.length_b   1.000
_cell.length_c   1.000
_cell.angle_alpha   90.00
_cell.angle_beta   90.00
_cell.angle_gamma   90.00
#
_symmetry.space_group_name_H-M   'P 1'
#
loop_
_entity.id
_entity.type
_entity.pdbx_description
1 polymer ?
#
loop_
_entity_poly.entity_id
_entity_poly.type
_entity_poly.pdbx_seq_one_letter_code
_entity_poly.pdbx_strand_id
1 'polypeptide(L)'
;MYIFTWIPHWKCSKTNNKKIKQQNRMTKSLFGLLLALAFLLNSNHGFGKQQTEITVEDTTHANLTLSVEKPFITIKNRACTLQIQMEGDSRQIFAGKTIMIRNGEYTDSVKINDSGAAQYTFLPKEKTEIHTSSGQHIVIKPIPLWMSVLPPLIAILIALLFKEVFTALFLGIFSGTLIISIYSGGSIFNILIHSLQLIIDTYILQSLYDTGHLSIIVFSMLIGAMVNLITRNGGMKGVVHYLSRFASSPRSGQFITWLLGVSIFFDDYANTLVVGNTMRPLADKLKISREKLSYLVDSTAAPVASIAFVTTWIGAELSYIQDGITTLGLNETPYHVFLHSLKYSFYPVLTLIFIVLLIWRNKDFGPMFQAEKKARLKGNDTTEDEERSFSNKLNDLDPGPETKTKAYNALIPVLVVVVGTIIGLIATGLSAHPWDGSIGFARNLSGVIGASDSYRALLWSSLAGVLIAVLLTVGGRILSIKKTVDSLINGFRTMLTAIVILVMAWSIALITKHMHTADFISQIIIEINLAPAWVPTITFILAALVAFSTGTSWGTMAILYPLILPASWLITQQAGMDHEQAVAIFHNVVSTVLAGSVLGDHCSPISDTTILSSLASSCNHIQHVRTQLPYALTVGGVSIVCGIIPASFGIPTGILFIFALIILFLIIELFGKKHSYH
;
A
#
# COMPACT_ATOMS: atom_id res chain seq x y z
N MET A 1 25.05 -13.08 -29.84
CA MET A 1 25.01 -14.46 -30.35
C MET A 1 24.78 -15.38 -29.15
N TYR A 2 23.69 -16.15 -29.17
CA TYR A 2 23.15 -17.04 -28.13
C TYR A 2 22.63 -16.41 -26.82
N ILE A 3 21.30 -16.33 -26.70
CA ILE A 3 20.43 -16.72 -25.56
C ILE A 3 19.01 -16.34 -25.99
N PHE A 4 18.28 -17.26 -26.62
CA PHE A 4 16.81 -17.25 -26.70
C PHE A 4 16.34 -18.58 -27.27
N THR A 5 16.38 -19.63 -26.45
CA THR A 5 15.55 -20.81 -26.65
C THR A 5 15.19 -21.32 -25.26
N TRP A 6 13.88 -21.36 -24.96
CA TRP A 6 13.16 -22.34 -24.13
C TRP A 6 11.77 -21.77 -23.79
N ILE A 7 10.79 -22.12 -24.61
CA ILE A 7 9.35 -22.04 -24.28
C ILE A 7 8.75 -23.39 -24.67
N PRO A 8 8.21 -24.21 -23.76
CA PRO A 8 7.33 -25.30 -24.13
C PRO A 8 5.87 -24.81 -24.19
N HIS A 9 5.17 -25.33 -25.19
CA HIS A 9 3.80 -25.03 -25.58
C HIS A 9 2.76 -25.17 -24.46
N TRP A 10 1.89 -24.16 -24.32
CA TRP A 10 0.56 -24.27 -23.72
C TRP A 10 -0.51 -24.15 -24.82
N LYS A 11 -1.27 -25.22 -25.04
CA LYS A 11 -2.54 -25.21 -25.80
C LYS A 11 -3.68 -25.33 -24.79
N CYS A 12 -4.52 -24.29 -24.64
CA CYS A 12 -5.97 -24.50 -24.43
C CYS A 12 -6.84 -23.24 -24.62
N SER A 13 -7.94 -23.46 -25.36
CA SER A 13 -9.26 -22.81 -25.43
C SER A 13 -9.42 -21.27 -25.49
N LYS A 14 -10.00 -20.82 -26.62
CA LYS A 14 -10.46 -19.46 -26.98
C LYS A 14 -11.87 -19.27 -26.40
N THR A 15 -12.33 -18.09 -25.93
CA THR A 15 -12.53 -16.90 -26.75
C THR A 15 -12.59 -15.55 -26.01
N ASN A 16 -12.62 -15.47 -24.67
CA ASN A 16 -12.62 -14.16 -23.97
C ASN A 16 -11.27 -13.74 -23.36
N ASN A 17 -10.33 -14.67 -23.22
CA ASN A 17 -9.05 -14.42 -22.55
C ASN A 17 -7.93 -13.87 -23.48
N LYS A 18 -8.20 -13.77 -24.79
CA LYS A 18 -7.20 -13.33 -25.77
C LYS A 18 -6.96 -11.82 -25.75
N LYS A 19 -8.00 -11.00 -25.60
CA LYS A 19 -7.84 -9.53 -25.56
C LYS A 19 -7.04 -9.09 -24.33
N ILE A 20 -7.34 -9.64 -23.15
CA ILE A 20 -6.64 -9.32 -21.90
C ILE A 20 -5.19 -9.85 -21.91
N LYS A 21 -4.93 -11.09 -22.35
CA LYS A 21 -3.56 -11.63 -22.48
C LYS A 21 -2.73 -10.92 -23.55
N GLN A 22 -3.34 -10.49 -24.65
CA GLN A 22 -2.63 -9.81 -25.73
C GLN A 22 -2.30 -8.37 -25.35
N GLN A 23 -3.18 -7.69 -24.60
CA GLN A 23 -2.94 -6.37 -24.04
C GLN A 23 -1.84 -6.40 -22.96
N ASN A 24 -1.90 -7.36 -22.01
CA ASN A 24 -0.84 -7.58 -21.01
C ASN A 24 0.51 -8.02 -21.61
N ARG A 25 0.52 -8.69 -22.77
CA ARG A 25 1.77 -9.00 -23.49
C ARG A 25 2.33 -7.79 -24.21
N MET A 26 1.48 -6.96 -24.82
CA MET A 26 1.92 -5.76 -25.53
C MET A 26 2.50 -4.72 -24.59
N THR A 27 1.86 -4.46 -23.44
CA THR A 27 2.36 -3.51 -22.43
C THR A 27 3.65 -3.99 -21.78
N LYS A 28 3.76 -5.27 -21.41
CA LYS A 28 5.00 -5.87 -20.89
C LYS A 28 6.13 -5.88 -21.92
N SER A 29 5.81 -6.10 -23.20
CA SER A 29 6.78 -6.04 -24.29
C SER A 29 7.26 -4.62 -24.56
N LEU A 30 6.37 -3.62 -24.46
CA LEU A 30 6.72 -2.21 -24.62
C LEU A 30 7.60 -1.73 -23.47
N PHE A 31 7.26 -2.14 -22.23
CA PHE A 31 8.04 -1.85 -21.03
C PHE A 31 9.45 -2.44 -21.11
N GLY A 32 9.58 -3.72 -21.47
CA GLY A 32 10.88 -4.37 -21.64
C GLY A 32 11.73 -3.74 -22.76
N LEU A 33 11.09 -3.30 -23.84
CA LEU A 33 11.76 -2.64 -24.96
C LEU A 33 12.26 -1.23 -24.58
N LEU A 34 11.45 -0.46 -23.85
CA LEU A 34 11.81 0.89 -23.38
C LEU A 34 12.96 0.85 -22.36
N LEU A 35 12.94 -0.12 -21.43
CA LEU A 35 14.05 -0.32 -20.48
C LEU A 35 15.33 -0.77 -21.19
N ALA A 36 15.23 -1.70 -22.14
CA ALA A 36 16.39 -2.18 -22.89
C ALA A 36 17.02 -1.07 -23.76
N LEU A 37 16.20 -0.21 -24.37
CA LEU A 37 16.69 0.96 -25.11
C LEU A 37 17.38 1.97 -24.20
N ALA A 38 16.82 2.25 -23.02
CA ALA A 38 17.43 3.15 -22.04
C ALA A 38 18.79 2.61 -21.54
N PHE A 39 18.91 1.30 -21.35
CA PHE A 39 20.14 0.65 -20.89
C PHE A 39 21.24 0.61 -21.98
N LEU A 40 20.86 0.38 -23.23
CA LEU A 40 21.80 0.30 -24.36
C LEU A 40 22.39 1.65 -24.77
N LEU A 41 21.73 2.76 -24.44
CA LEU A 41 22.19 4.12 -24.76
C LEU A 41 23.09 4.74 -23.67
N ASN A 42 23.38 4.00 -22.59
CA ASN A 42 24.06 4.51 -21.40
C ASN A 42 25.60 4.39 -21.42
N SER A 43 26.24 4.50 -22.58
CA SER A 43 27.69 4.24 -22.67
C SER A 43 28.59 5.47 -22.54
N ASN A 44 28.15 6.66 -22.10
CA ASN A 44 29.07 7.81 -22.07
C ASN A 44 28.81 8.98 -21.10
N HIS A 45 27.91 8.90 -20.12
CA HIS A 45 27.80 10.00 -19.14
C HIS A 45 27.50 9.48 -17.73
N GLY A 46 28.46 9.66 -16.82
CA GLY A 46 28.21 9.53 -15.39
C GLY A 46 27.25 10.64 -14.95
N PHE A 47 26.15 10.27 -14.29
CA PHE A 47 25.08 11.22 -13.98
C PHE A 47 24.64 11.19 -12.52
N GLY A 48 24.56 12.39 -11.99
CA GLY A 48 24.16 12.72 -10.63
C GLY A 48 24.74 14.07 -10.24
N LYS A 49 24.53 15.08 -11.10
CA LYS A 49 24.78 16.54 -10.94
C LYS A 49 24.80 17.16 -12.34
N GLN A 50 23.84 18.04 -12.66
CA GLN A 50 24.08 19.01 -13.74
C GLN A 50 24.97 20.12 -13.18
N GLN A 51 26.25 19.81 -13.00
CA GLN A 51 27.28 20.83 -12.80
C GLN A 51 27.51 21.49 -14.15
N THR A 52 27.19 22.77 -14.25
CA THR A 52 27.63 23.56 -15.40
C THR A 52 29.02 24.05 -15.02
N GLU A 53 30.07 23.29 -15.35
CA GLU A 53 31.45 23.79 -15.27
C GLU A 53 31.60 24.89 -16.32
N ILE A 54 32.01 26.08 -15.88
CA ILE A 54 32.15 27.24 -16.76
C ILE A 54 33.48 27.91 -16.47
N THR A 55 34.32 27.95 -17.49
CA THR A 55 35.59 28.67 -17.51
C THR A 55 35.36 30.13 -17.92
N VAL A 56 35.77 31.07 -17.09
CA VAL A 56 35.64 32.52 -17.32
C VAL A 56 37.00 33.04 -17.78
N GLU A 57 37.05 33.68 -18.95
CA GLU A 57 38.18 34.53 -19.33
C GLU A 57 37.91 35.95 -18.82
N ASP A 58 38.73 36.43 -17.88
CA ASP A 58 38.85 37.86 -17.61
C ASP A 58 40.29 38.32 -17.84
N THR A 59 40.41 39.54 -18.35
CA THR A 59 41.57 40.10 -19.05
C THR A 59 42.80 40.41 -18.18
N THR A 60 42.84 39.95 -16.93
CA THR A 60 44.02 40.09 -16.05
C THR A 60 44.17 38.87 -15.14
N HIS A 61 44.75 37.81 -15.71
CA HIS A 61 45.24 36.60 -15.04
C HIS A 61 44.21 35.64 -14.41
N ALA A 62 44.24 34.40 -14.93
CA ALA A 62 43.59 33.15 -14.51
C ALA A 62 42.15 32.92 -14.98
N ASN A 63 41.99 31.84 -15.76
CA ASN A 63 40.72 31.22 -16.12
C ASN A 63 39.96 30.83 -14.84
N LEU A 64 38.90 31.56 -14.50
CA LEU A 64 38.15 31.36 -13.25
C LEU A 64 37.00 30.37 -13.52
N THR A 65 36.97 29.25 -12.82
CA THR A 65 35.90 28.25 -12.98
C THR A 65 34.87 28.38 -11.87
N LEU A 66 33.62 28.66 -12.23
CA LEU A 66 32.51 28.86 -11.30
C LEU A 66 31.40 27.86 -11.62
N SER A 67 31.11 26.98 -10.66
CA SER A 67 30.11 25.92 -10.78
C SER A 67 28.85 26.38 -10.06
N VAL A 68 27.76 26.60 -10.82
CA VAL A 68 26.44 26.87 -10.23
C VAL A 68 25.60 25.62 -10.34
N GLU A 69 25.20 25.09 -9.20
CA GLU A 69 24.30 23.95 -9.13
C GLU A 69 22.85 24.46 -9.17
N LYS A 70 22.16 24.16 -10.27
CA LYS A 70 20.74 24.47 -10.41
C LYS A 70 19.94 23.61 -9.42
N PRO A 71 18.89 24.16 -8.78
CA PRO A 71 17.99 23.36 -7.96
C PRO A 71 17.35 22.26 -8.81
N PHE A 72 17.31 21.04 -8.26
CA PHE A 72 16.78 19.85 -8.94
C PHE A 72 15.32 20.03 -9.41
N ILE A 73 14.50 20.76 -8.63
CA ILE A 73 13.14 21.18 -9.01
C ILE A 73 12.93 22.63 -8.58
N THR A 74 12.28 23.41 -9.45
CA THR A 74 11.85 24.78 -9.13
C THR A 74 10.34 24.89 -9.33
N ILE A 75 9.60 25.41 -8.34
CA ILE A 75 8.14 25.58 -8.40
C ILE A 75 7.77 27.05 -8.36
N LYS A 76 6.78 27.44 -9.17
CA LYS A 76 6.29 28.81 -9.26
C LYS A 76 5.82 29.31 -7.89
N ASN A 77 6.26 30.52 -7.51
CA ASN A 77 5.95 31.18 -6.24
C ASN A 77 6.44 30.45 -4.98
N ARG A 78 7.46 29.59 -5.08
CA ARG A 78 8.11 28.93 -3.94
C ARG A 78 9.60 29.25 -3.90
N ALA A 79 10.12 29.55 -2.72
CA ALA A 79 11.53 29.92 -2.56
C ALA A 79 12.44 28.80 -3.04
N CYS A 80 13.42 29.13 -3.89
CA CYS A 80 14.41 28.19 -4.36
C CYS A 80 15.81 28.73 -4.09
N THR A 81 16.71 27.85 -3.66
CA THR A 81 18.09 28.20 -3.32
C THR A 81 19.05 27.65 -4.36
N LEU A 82 19.91 28.51 -4.90
CA LEU A 82 21.05 28.14 -5.73
C LEU A 82 22.27 27.90 -4.85
N GLN A 83 22.97 26.80 -5.10
CA GLN A 83 24.29 26.56 -4.53
C GLN A 83 25.32 27.00 -5.56
N ILE A 84 26.18 27.92 -5.15
CA ILE A 84 27.27 28.45 -5.97
C ILE A 84 28.56 27.95 -5.34
N GLN A 85 29.39 27.26 -6.11
CA GLN A 85 30.65 26.72 -5.63
C GLN A 85 31.80 27.13 -6.55
N MET A 86 32.84 27.70 -5.95
CA MET A 86 34.07 28.08 -6.65
C MET A 86 34.99 26.87 -6.82
N GLU A 87 35.56 26.69 -8.01
CA GLU A 87 36.47 25.59 -8.33
C GLU A 87 37.94 26.06 -8.44
N GLY A 88 38.88 25.18 -8.09
CA GLY A 88 40.32 25.41 -8.21
C GLY A 88 40.89 26.52 -7.32
N ASP A 89 41.91 27.23 -7.83
CA ASP A 89 42.60 28.34 -7.14
C ASP A 89 41.68 29.53 -6.83
N SER A 90 40.55 29.63 -7.54
CA SER A 90 39.48 30.62 -7.33
C SER A 90 38.88 30.58 -5.92
N ARG A 91 38.96 29.41 -5.26
CA ARG A 91 38.42 29.16 -3.92
C ARG A 91 39.11 30.01 -2.84
N GLN A 92 40.41 30.21 -2.96
CA GLN A 92 41.20 31.02 -2.03
C GLN A 92 41.12 32.52 -2.35
N ILE A 93 40.91 32.88 -3.63
CA ILE A 93 40.88 34.27 -4.11
C ILE A 93 39.57 34.99 -3.74
N PHE A 94 38.46 34.25 -3.62
CA PHE A 94 37.12 34.78 -3.37
C PHE A 94 36.51 34.41 -2.01
N ALA A 95 37.23 33.69 -1.14
CA ALA A 95 36.84 33.50 0.25
C ALA A 95 36.57 34.86 0.94
N GLY A 96 35.36 35.06 1.47
CA GLY A 96 34.95 36.28 2.14
C GLY A 96 34.54 37.46 1.22
N LYS A 97 34.65 37.32 -0.11
CA LYS A 97 34.18 38.33 -1.08
C LYS A 97 32.69 38.19 -1.38
N THR A 98 32.11 39.23 -1.94
CA THR A 98 30.67 39.29 -2.30
C THR A 98 30.52 39.21 -3.81
N ILE A 99 29.63 38.32 -4.27
CA ILE A 99 29.23 38.21 -5.68
C ILE A 99 27.89 38.90 -5.89
N MET A 100 27.77 39.61 -7.02
CA MET A 100 26.53 40.26 -7.42
C MET A 100 25.75 39.31 -8.34
N ILE A 101 24.52 39.00 -7.95
CA ILE A 101 23.59 38.15 -8.69
C ILE A 101 22.47 39.05 -9.19
N ARG A 102 22.33 39.15 -10.50
CA ARG A 102 21.25 39.93 -11.11
C ARG A 102 20.12 39.00 -11.53
N ASN A 103 18.94 39.19 -10.95
CA ASN A 103 17.70 38.48 -11.27
C ASN A 103 16.73 39.46 -11.94
N GLY A 104 16.76 39.52 -13.27
CA GLY A 104 16.01 40.53 -14.04
C GLY A 104 16.46 41.97 -13.73
N GLU A 105 15.56 42.79 -13.17
CA GLU A 105 15.83 44.17 -12.73
C GLU A 105 16.44 44.26 -11.33
N TYR A 106 16.34 43.21 -10.52
CA TYR A 106 16.84 43.18 -9.15
C TYR A 106 18.30 42.69 -9.12
N THR A 107 19.12 43.34 -8.29
CA THR A 107 20.52 42.94 -8.07
C THR A 107 20.73 42.69 -6.59
N ASP A 108 21.05 41.44 -6.26
CA ASP A 108 21.34 41.00 -4.89
C ASP A 108 22.82 40.69 -4.72
N SER A 109 23.33 40.86 -3.51
CA SER A 109 24.73 40.60 -3.18
C SER A 109 24.83 39.40 -2.25
N VAL A 110 25.56 38.35 -2.64
CA VAL A 110 25.74 37.14 -1.82
C VAL A 110 27.19 37.00 -1.40
N LYS A 111 27.43 36.85 -0.09
CA LYS A 111 28.77 36.67 0.47
C LYS A 111 29.21 35.21 0.32
N ILE A 112 30.45 35.02 -0.10
CA ILE A 112 31.05 33.69 -0.25
C ILE A 112 31.70 33.29 1.07
N ASN A 113 31.37 32.09 1.52
CA ASN A 113 31.89 31.50 2.75
C ASN A 113 33.39 31.17 2.56
N ASP A 114 34.14 30.99 3.65
CA ASP A 114 35.58 30.69 3.58
C ASP A 114 35.89 29.37 2.85
N SER A 115 34.88 28.50 2.68
CA SER A 115 34.93 27.29 1.88
C SER A 115 34.67 27.49 0.38
N GLY A 116 34.53 28.74 -0.10
CA GLY A 116 34.26 29.08 -1.50
C GLY A 116 32.83 28.73 -1.97
N ALA A 117 31.89 28.57 -1.04
CA ALA A 117 30.48 28.28 -1.33
C ALA A 117 29.58 29.46 -0.96
N ALA A 118 28.51 29.65 -1.73
CA ALA A 118 27.49 30.68 -1.49
C ALA A 118 26.08 30.13 -1.77
N GLN A 119 25.09 30.62 -1.03
CA GLN A 119 23.68 30.26 -1.21
C GLN A 119 22.85 31.49 -1.57
N TYR A 120 22.09 31.42 -2.66
CA TYR A 120 21.18 32.48 -3.07
C TYR A 120 19.74 31.97 -3.14
N THR A 121 18.88 32.46 -2.27
CA THR A 121 17.45 32.10 -2.24
C THR A 121 16.61 33.18 -2.90
N PHE A 122 15.78 32.81 -3.88
CA PHE A 122 14.88 33.73 -4.57
C PHE A 122 13.50 33.10 -4.83
N LEU A 123 12.52 33.93 -5.19
CA LEU A 123 11.16 33.50 -5.51
C LEU A 123 10.93 33.53 -7.05
N PRO A 124 10.92 32.38 -7.73
CA PRO A 124 10.74 32.28 -9.16
C PRO A 124 9.26 32.48 -9.52
N LYS A 125 8.97 33.55 -10.28
CA LYS A 125 7.60 33.84 -10.75
C LYS A 125 7.29 33.18 -12.10
N GLU A 126 8.10 33.40 -13.13
CA GLU A 126 7.79 32.90 -14.49
C GLU A 126 8.99 32.41 -15.29
N LYS A 127 9.93 33.28 -15.60
CA LYS A 127 11.23 32.90 -16.16
C LYS A 127 12.24 33.76 -15.46
N THR A 128 13.09 33.12 -14.65
CA THR A 128 14.10 33.82 -13.88
C THR A 128 15.41 33.68 -14.64
N GLU A 129 15.96 34.81 -15.09
CA GLU A 129 17.26 34.87 -15.73
C GLU A 129 18.25 35.44 -14.73
N ILE A 130 19.22 34.62 -14.36
CA ILE A 130 20.26 35.00 -13.42
C ILE A 130 21.55 35.25 -14.20
N HIS A 131 21.99 36.49 -14.14
CA HIS A 131 23.28 36.90 -14.68
C HIS A 131 24.28 37.00 -13.54
N THR A 132 25.39 36.27 -13.65
CA THR A 132 26.52 36.44 -12.74
C THR A 132 27.46 37.51 -13.28
N SER A 133 28.21 38.17 -12.39
CA SER A 133 29.26 39.13 -12.78
C SER A 133 30.35 38.50 -13.67
N SER A 134 30.43 37.17 -13.71
CA SER A 134 31.31 36.39 -14.57
C SER A 134 30.76 36.08 -15.97
N GLY A 135 29.63 36.68 -16.36
CA GLY A 135 29.05 36.53 -17.71
C GLY A 135 28.18 35.28 -17.91
N GLN A 136 27.87 34.53 -16.85
CA GLN A 136 27.00 33.34 -16.98
C GLN A 136 25.54 33.74 -17.11
N HIS A 137 24.80 33.02 -17.95
CA HIS A 137 23.36 33.17 -18.12
C HIS A 137 22.65 31.88 -17.67
N ILE A 138 22.00 31.95 -16.51
CA ILE A 138 21.28 30.82 -15.92
C ILE A 138 19.79 31.08 -16.07
N VAL A 139 19.13 30.30 -16.94
CA VAL A 139 17.68 30.36 -17.14
C VAL A 139 17.01 29.31 -16.25
N ILE A 140 16.11 29.75 -15.39
CA ILE A 140 15.30 28.90 -14.52
C ILE A 140 13.83 29.06 -14.89
N LYS A 141 13.21 27.93 -15.27
CA LYS A 141 11.79 27.84 -15.58
C LYS A 141 11.08 27.12 -14.42
N PRO A 142 10.35 27.82 -13.55
CA PRO A 142 9.56 27.21 -12.49
C PRO A 142 8.38 26.41 -13.06
N ILE A 143 8.13 25.24 -12.49
CA ILE A 143 6.96 24.40 -12.75
C ILE A 143 5.73 25.07 -12.11
N PRO A 144 4.62 25.28 -12.85
CA PRO A 144 3.36 25.72 -12.27
C PRO A 144 2.86 24.71 -11.24
N LEU A 145 2.43 25.20 -10.07
CA LEU A 145 2.01 24.34 -8.96
C LEU A 145 0.89 23.37 -9.35
N TRP A 146 -0.07 23.76 -10.19
CA TRP A 146 -1.15 22.86 -10.62
C TRP A 146 -0.68 21.61 -11.39
N MET A 147 0.51 21.64 -12.00
CA MET A 147 1.07 20.47 -12.68
C MET A 147 1.51 19.38 -11.70
N SER A 148 1.67 19.69 -10.41
CA SER A 148 2.06 18.73 -9.37
C SER A 148 1.01 17.64 -9.16
N VAL A 149 -0.27 17.90 -9.44
CA VAL A 149 -1.34 16.91 -9.27
C VAL A 149 -1.41 15.92 -10.42
N LEU A 150 -0.81 16.24 -11.58
CA LEU A 150 -0.92 15.40 -12.77
C LEU A 150 -0.36 13.99 -12.55
N PRO A 151 0.82 13.78 -11.93
CA PRO A 151 1.34 12.44 -11.70
C PRO A 151 0.41 11.51 -10.91
N PRO A 152 -0.07 11.87 -9.70
CA PRO A 152 -1.02 11.02 -8.99
C PRO A 152 -2.39 10.96 -9.65
N LEU A 153 -2.86 12.02 -10.32
CA LEU A 153 -4.14 11.99 -11.04
C LEU A 153 -4.09 11.03 -12.23
N ILE A 154 -2.97 11.01 -12.98
CA ILE A 154 -2.74 10.05 -14.05
C ILE A 154 -2.68 8.64 -13.48
N ALA A 155 -1.99 8.42 -12.36
CA ALA A 155 -1.99 7.11 -11.72
C ALA A 155 -3.42 6.65 -11.36
N ILE A 156 -4.22 7.51 -10.71
CA ILE A 156 -5.62 7.22 -10.38
C ILE A 156 -6.44 6.96 -11.65
N LEU A 157 -6.34 7.82 -12.66
CA LEU A 157 -7.14 7.70 -13.89
C LEU A 157 -6.79 6.43 -14.66
N ILE A 158 -5.50 6.12 -14.81
CA ILE A 158 -5.04 4.89 -15.47
C ILE A 158 -5.46 3.66 -14.67
N ALA A 159 -5.38 3.72 -13.33
CA ALA A 159 -5.87 2.65 -12.46
C ALA A 159 -7.37 2.40 -12.68
N LEU A 160 -8.19 3.45 -12.80
CA LEU A 160 -9.63 3.36 -13.07
C LEU A 160 -9.94 2.84 -14.49
N LEU A 161 -9.17 3.27 -15.51
CA LEU A 161 -9.42 2.93 -16.92
C LEU A 161 -8.87 1.56 -17.32
N PHE A 162 -7.60 1.28 -17.00
CA PHE A 162 -6.90 0.06 -17.41
C PHE A 162 -7.06 -1.08 -16.41
N LYS A 163 -7.58 -0.80 -15.20
CA LYS A 163 -7.82 -1.80 -14.16
C LYS A 163 -6.55 -2.56 -13.77
N GLU A 164 -5.43 -1.84 -13.70
CA GLU A 164 -4.10 -2.42 -13.49
C GLU A 164 -3.18 -1.42 -12.81
N VAL A 165 -2.56 -1.84 -11.69
CA VAL A 165 -1.84 -0.93 -10.78
C VAL A 165 -0.41 -0.67 -11.21
N PHE A 166 0.28 -1.66 -11.77
CA PHE A 166 1.69 -1.50 -12.14
C PHE A 166 1.86 -0.42 -13.21
N THR A 167 1.03 -0.49 -14.24
CA THR A 167 0.98 0.46 -15.34
C THR A 167 0.54 1.83 -14.85
N ALA A 168 -0.43 1.89 -13.93
CA ALA A 168 -0.88 3.13 -13.32
C ALA A 168 0.24 3.86 -12.57
N LEU A 169 0.93 3.16 -11.67
CA LEU A 169 2.03 3.75 -10.90
C LEU A 169 3.19 4.13 -11.83
N PHE A 170 3.57 3.28 -12.78
CA PHE A 170 4.64 3.59 -13.73
C PHE A 170 4.32 4.83 -14.58
N LEU A 171 3.11 4.93 -15.14
CA LEU A 171 2.71 6.10 -15.94
C LEU A 171 2.57 7.36 -15.09
N GLY A 172 2.13 7.24 -13.83
CA GLY A 172 2.17 8.33 -12.85
C GLY A 172 3.58 8.84 -12.64
N ILE A 173 4.51 7.96 -12.27
CA ILE A 173 5.93 8.29 -12.07
C ILE A 173 6.53 8.91 -13.35
N PHE A 174 6.32 8.27 -14.50
CA PHE A 174 6.83 8.76 -15.78
C PHE A 174 6.29 10.15 -16.12
N SER A 175 5.01 10.42 -15.87
CA SER A 175 4.47 11.77 -16.09
C SER A 175 5.10 12.81 -15.17
N GLY A 176 5.43 12.47 -13.92
CA GLY A 176 6.14 13.35 -13.00
C GLY A 176 7.56 13.65 -13.45
N THR A 177 8.34 12.62 -13.78
CA THR A 177 9.71 12.81 -14.29
C THR A 177 9.73 13.52 -15.65
N LEU A 178 8.70 13.33 -16.47
CA LEU A 178 8.50 14.05 -17.72
C LEU A 178 8.26 15.53 -17.49
N ILE A 179 7.37 15.91 -16.57
CA ILE A 179 7.14 17.31 -16.22
C ILE A 179 8.44 17.94 -15.71
N ILE A 180 9.13 17.28 -14.79
CA ILE A 180 10.42 17.78 -14.26
C ILE A 180 11.41 18.02 -15.40
N SER A 181 11.58 17.04 -16.30
CA SER A 181 12.53 17.13 -17.40
C SER A 181 12.16 18.19 -18.45
N ILE A 182 10.86 18.41 -18.71
CA ILE A 182 10.40 19.48 -19.62
C ILE A 182 10.85 20.86 -19.13
N TYR A 183 10.82 21.10 -17.82
CA TYR A 183 11.18 22.38 -17.22
C TYR A 183 12.69 22.54 -16.99
N SER A 184 13.45 21.44 -16.93
CA SER A 184 14.93 21.45 -16.96
C SER A 184 15.48 21.87 -18.33
N GLY A 185 14.72 21.69 -19.41
CA GLY A 185 15.09 22.07 -20.77
C GLY A 185 15.91 21.03 -21.53
N GLY A 186 15.99 21.18 -22.85
CA GLY A 186 16.69 20.25 -23.75
C GLY A 186 15.89 19.94 -25.02
N SER A 187 16.44 19.10 -25.90
CA SER A 187 15.70 18.54 -27.03
C SER A 187 14.63 17.56 -26.55
N ILE A 188 13.51 17.43 -27.29
CA ILE A 188 12.40 16.51 -26.98
C ILE A 188 12.91 15.08 -26.75
N PHE A 189 13.85 14.62 -27.57
CA PHE A 189 14.44 13.29 -27.43
C PHE A 189 15.20 13.14 -26.10
N ASN A 190 16.03 14.14 -25.75
CA ASN A 190 16.79 14.13 -24.50
C ASN A 190 15.86 14.19 -23.28
N ILE A 191 14.78 14.97 -23.36
CA ILE A 191 13.76 15.06 -22.30
C ILE A 191 13.16 13.68 -22.04
N LEU A 192 12.73 12.95 -23.08
CA LEU A 192 12.13 11.62 -22.92
C LEU A 192 13.10 10.61 -22.29
N ILE A 193 14.34 10.57 -22.76
CA ILE A 193 15.37 9.66 -22.23
C ILE A 193 15.72 10.03 -20.79
N HIS A 194 15.97 11.30 -20.51
CA HIS A 194 16.27 11.80 -19.17
C HIS A 194 15.11 11.52 -18.19
N SER A 195 13.86 11.63 -18.65
CA SER A 195 12.68 11.31 -17.84
C SER A 195 12.66 9.84 -17.41
N LEU A 196 13.02 8.91 -18.31
CA LEU A 196 13.12 7.48 -17.99
C LEU A 196 14.30 7.19 -17.06
N GLN A 197 15.44 7.87 -17.26
CA GLN A 197 16.62 7.75 -16.40
C GLN A 197 16.31 8.22 -14.97
N LEU A 198 15.64 9.37 -14.80
CA LEU A 198 15.24 9.88 -13.48
C LEU A 198 14.39 8.88 -12.69
N ILE A 199 13.55 8.08 -13.36
CA ILE A 199 12.76 7.04 -12.68
C ILE A 199 13.68 6.06 -11.96
N ILE A 200 14.69 5.55 -12.66
CA ILE A 200 15.57 4.50 -12.14
C ILE A 200 16.62 5.12 -11.21
N ASP A 201 17.38 6.09 -11.71
CA ASP A 201 18.59 6.59 -11.08
C ASP A 201 18.31 7.51 -9.87
N THR A 202 17.13 8.14 -9.84
CA THR A 202 16.73 9.00 -8.73
C THR A 202 15.63 8.35 -7.91
N TYR A 203 14.43 8.17 -8.48
CA TYR A 203 13.26 7.87 -7.66
C TYR A 203 13.22 6.43 -7.14
N ILE A 204 13.51 5.44 -7.99
CA ILE A 204 13.61 4.03 -7.55
C ILE A 204 14.79 3.85 -6.60
N LEU A 205 15.97 4.37 -6.94
CA LEU A 205 17.15 4.22 -6.08
C LEU A 205 16.99 4.92 -4.72
N GLN A 206 16.48 6.15 -4.67
CA GLN A 206 16.21 6.83 -3.40
C GLN A 206 15.16 6.09 -2.57
N SER A 207 14.12 5.57 -3.21
CA SER A 207 13.11 4.74 -2.53
C SER A 207 13.71 3.49 -1.90
N LEU A 208 14.68 2.85 -2.57
CA LEU A 208 15.38 1.67 -2.08
C LEU A 208 16.51 1.97 -1.09
N TYR A 209 17.06 3.19 -1.08
CA TYR A 209 18.13 3.58 -0.17
C TYR A 209 17.62 3.92 1.24
N ASP A 210 16.31 4.09 1.40
CA ASP A 210 15.69 4.26 2.71
C ASP A 210 15.75 2.98 3.54
N THR A 211 16.29 3.07 4.77
CA THR A 211 16.51 1.92 5.64
C THR A 211 15.20 1.34 6.19
N GLY A 212 14.16 2.16 6.35
CA GLY A 212 12.81 1.72 6.70
C GLY A 212 12.19 0.90 5.56
N HIS A 213 12.28 1.41 4.33
CA HIS A 213 11.80 0.69 3.13
C HIS A 213 12.50 -0.65 2.93
N LEU A 214 13.82 -0.70 3.08
CA LEU A 214 14.57 -1.97 3.03
C LEU A 214 14.13 -2.94 4.12
N SER A 215 13.89 -2.44 5.34
CA SER A 215 13.38 -3.24 6.44
C SER A 215 12.04 -3.87 6.11
N ILE A 216 11.13 -3.13 5.46
CA ILE A 216 9.82 -3.64 5.02
C ILE A 216 9.94 -4.65 3.91
N ILE A 217 10.85 -4.48 2.94
CA ILE A 217 11.11 -5.48 1.91
C ILE A 217 11.55 -6.80 2.54
N VAL A 218 12.53 -6.76 3.44
CA VAL A 218 13.05 -7.95 4.13
C VAL A 218 11.98 -8.61 4.99
N PHE A 219 11.28 -7.81 5.81
CA PHE A 219 10.16 -8.28 6.64
C PHE A 219 9.09 -8.98 5.79
N SER A 220 8.64 -8.34 4.71
CA SER A 220 7.60 -8.86 3.82
C SER A 220 8.01 -10.19 3.21
N MET A 221 9.26 -10.31 2.74
CA MET A 221 9.80 -11.57 2.23
C MET A 221 9.82 -12.65 3.32
N LEU A 222 10.30 -12.35 4.53
CA LEU A 222 10.36 -13.32 5.63
C LEU A 222 8.96 -13.83 6.01
N ILE A 223 7.98 -12.94 6.10
CA ILE A 223 6.60 -13.34 6.38
C ILE A 223 6.04 -14.20 5.23
N GLY A 224 6.23 -13.80 3.97
CA GLY A 224 5.82 -14.61 2.82
C GLY A 224 6.43 -16.01 2.83
N ALA A 225 7.72 -16.13 3.17
CA ALA A 225 8.41 -17.41 3.34
C ALA A 225 7.85 -18.25 4.49
N MET A 226 7.61 -17.64 5.65
CA MET A 226 6.98 -18.31 6.79
C MET A 226 5.60 -18.84 6.41
N VAL A 227 4.73 -17.99 5.85
CA VAL A 227 3.36 -18.33 5.46
C VAL A 227 3.35 -19.48 4.44
N ASN A 228 4.23 -19.42 3.43
CA ASN A 228 4.34 -20.50 2.44
C ASN A 228 4.76 -21.82 3.10
N LEU A 229 5.74 -21.77 4.02
CA LEU A 229 6.25 -22.95 4.72
C LEU A 229 5.21 -23.59 5.65
N ILE A 230 4.50 -22.79 6.46
CA ILE A 230 3.46 -23.32 7.38
C ILE A 230 2.21 -23.83 6.64
N THR A 231 2.00 -23.35 5.41
CA THR A 231 0.99 -23.89 4.50
C THR A 231 1.43 -25.26 3.98
N ARG A 232 2.66 -25.34 3.46
CA ARG A 232 3.25 -26.58 2.89
C ARG A 232 3.50 -27.68 3.92
N ASN A 233 3.80 -27.33 5.17
CA ASN A 233 4.03 -28.30 6.24
C ASN A 233 2.73 -28.82 6.89
N GLY A 234 1.56 -28.41 6.39
CA GLY A 234 0.26 -28.89 6.87
C GLY A 234 -0.24 -28.22 8.15
N GLY A 235 0.46 -27.19 8.67
CA GLY A 235 0.04 -26.45 9.85
C GLY A 235 -1.32 -25.80 9.69
N MET A 236 -1.53 -25.13 8.55
CA MET A 236 -2.79 -24.45 8.24
C MET A 236 -3.99 -25.41 8.15
N LYS A 237 -3.82 -26.55 7.47
CA LYS A 237 -4.85 -27.62 7.46
C LYS A 237 -5.10 -28.19 8.85
N GLY A 238 -4.08 -28.26 9.70
CA GLY A 238 -4.23 -28.70 11.09
C GLY A 238 -5.12 -27.77 11.92
N VAL A 239 -4.99 -26.45 11.74
CA VAL A 239 -5.87 -25.46 12.40
C VAL A 239 -7.32 -25.64 11.96
N VAL A 240 -7.55 -25.79 10.65
CA VAL A 240 -8.91 -26.03 10.14
C VAL A 240 -9.48 -27.35 10.64
N HIS A 241 -8.72 -28.45 10.59
CA HIS A 241 -9.20 -29.75 11.05
C HIS A 241 -9.61 -29.71 12.53
N TYR A 242 -8.84 -29.02 13.37
CA TYR A 242 -9.16 -28.84 14.79
C TYR A 242 -10.46 -28.06 15.03
N LEU A 243 -10.74 -27.00 14.27
CA LEU A 243 -11.94 -26.18 14.46
C LEU A 243 -13.17 -26.75 13.74
N SER A 244 -12.99 -27.42 12.60
CA SER A 244 -14.08 -27.99 11.79
C SER A 244 -14.93 -29.03 12.53
N ARG A 245 -14.37 -29.71 13.55
CA ARG A 245 -15.12 -30.69 14.38
C ARG A 245 -16.28 -30.07 15.16
N PHE A 246 -16.28 -28.75 15.36
CA PHE A 246 -17.34 -28.03 16.07
C PHE A 246 -18.48 -27.58 15.14
N ALA A 247 -18.34 -27.79 13.83
CA ALA A 247 -19.34 -27.42 12.82
C ALA A 247 -20.38 -28.54 12.64
N SER A 248 -21.37 -28.59 13.53
CA SER A 248 -22.43 -29.59 13.55
C SER A 248 -23.72 -29.18 12.81
N SER A 249 -23.97 -27.89 12.64
CA SER A 249 -25.19 -27.32 12.08
C SER A 249 -24.84 -26.24 11.06
N PRO A 250 -25.75 -25.83 10.16
CA PRO A 250 -25.43 -24.77 9.20
C PRO A 250 -24.99 -23.45 9.86
N ARG A 251 -25.61 -23.12 10.99
CA ARG A 251 -25.27 -21.92 11.75
C ARG A 251 -23.89 -22.03 12.40
N SER A 252 -23.61 -23.16 13.07
CA SER A 252 -22.28 -23.38 13.65
C SER A 252 -21.21 -23.54 12.58
N GLY A 253 -21.51 -24.13 11.43
CA GLY A 253 -20.59 -24.23 10.28
C GLY A 253 -20.18 -22.87 9.76
N GLN A 254 -21.14 -21.96 9.51
CA GLN A 254 -20.82 -20.58 9.10
C GLN A 254 -20.00 -19.83 10.17
N PHE A 255 -20.36 -20.00 11.45
CA PHE A 255 -19.62 -19.38 12.54
C PHE A 255 -18.17 -19.90 12.64
N ILE A 256 -17.96 -21.20 12.47
CA ILE A 256 -16.63 -21.81 12.46
C ILE A 256 -15.83 -21.36 11.23
N THR A 257 -16.44 -21.23 10.04
CA THR A 257 -15.79 -20.62 8.88
C THR A 257 -15.34 -19.19 9.18
N TRP A 258 -16.22 -18.37 9.75
CA TRP A 258 -15.90 -17.00 10.14
C TRP A 258 -14.74 -16.97 11.18
N LEU A 259 -14.82 -17.81 12.21
CA LEU A 259 -13.79 -17.90 13.24
C LEU A 259 -12.44 -18.35 12.66
N LEU A 260 -12.45 -19.26 11.70
CA LEU A 260 -11.25 -19.71 10.99
C LEU A 260 -10.62 -18.58 10.20
N GLY A 261 -11.42 -17.79 9.48
CA GLY A 261 -10.95 -16.60 8.79
C GLY A 261 -10.30 -15.60 9.75
N VAL A 262 -10.98 -15.28 10.86
CA VAL A 262 -10.42 -14.40 11.90
C VAL A 262 -9.15 -15.00 12.54
N SER A 263 -9.06 -16.32 12.68
CA SER A 263 -7.89 -16.99 13.25
C SER A 263 -6.66 -16.95 12.34
N ILE A 264 -6.87 -16.89 11.02
CA ILE A 264 -5.82 -16.79 10.00
C ILE A 264 -5.70 -15.30 9.60
N PHE A 265 -5.59 -14.42 10.60
CA PHE A 265 -5.52 -12.97 10.39
C PHE A 265 -4.21 -12.50 9.76
N PHE A 266 -3.16 -13.31 9.87
CA PHE A 266 -1.80 -12.89 9.52
C PHE A 266 -1.54 -12.85 8.00
N ASP A 267 -2.36 -13.54 7.19
CA ASP A 267 -2.24 -13.52 5.72
C ASP A 267 -3.60 -13.79 5.06
N ASP A 268 -4.03 -12.89 4.18
CA ASP A 268 -5.31 -12.92 3.46
C ASP A 268 -5.35 -14.02 2.38
N TYR A 269 -4.26 -14.26 1.65
CA TYR A 269 -4.21 -15.34 0.65
C TYR A 269 -4.25 -16.73 1.27
N ALA A 270 -3.50 -16.97 2.35
CA ALA A 270 -3.55 -18.21 3.10
C ALA A 270 -4.91 -18.40 3.75
N ASN A 271 -5.51 -17.34 4.28
CA ASN A 271 -6.89 -17.37 4.78
C ASN A 271 -7.86 -17.84 3.69
N THR A 272 -7.90 -17.13 2.55
CA THR A 272 -8.83 -17.43 1.46
C THR A 272 -8.67 -18.85 0.93
N LEU A 273 -7.42 -19.27 0.68
CA LEU A 273 -7.11 -20.59 0.14
C LEU A 273 -7.38 -21.72 1.12
N VAL A 274 -6.90 -21.61 2.35
CA VAL A 274 -6.97 -22.72 3.31
C VAL A 274 -8.38 -22.87 3.84
N VAL A 275 -9.02 -21.76 4.26
CA VAL A 275 -10.37 -21.80 4.82
C VAL A 275 -11.37 -22.21 3.75
N GLY A 276 -11.33 -21.57 2.57
CA GLY A 276 -12.19 -21.90 1.44
C GLY A 276 -12.08 -23.37 1.07
N ASN A 277 -10.89 -23.85 0.72
CA ASN A 277 -10.71 -25.21 0.22
C ASN A 277 -11.12 -26.29 1.22
N THR A 278 -10.85 -26.04 2.51
CA THR A 278 -11.08 -27.04 3.57
C THR A 278 -12.50 -27.03 4.09
N MET A 279 -13.17 -25.86 4.11
CA MET A 279 -14.56 -25.76 4.55
C MET A 279 -15.56 -26.16 3.47
N ARG A 280 -15.12 -26.30 2.21
CA ARG A 280 -15.98 -26.77 1.11
C ARG A 280 -16.76 -28.05 1.44
N PRO A 281 -16.15 -29.22 1.73
CA PRO A 281 -16.92 -30.46 1.94
C PRO A 281 -17.91 -30.34 3.11
N LEU A 282 -17.54 -29.55 4.11
CA LEU A 282 -18.37 -29.28 5.27
C LEU A 282 -19.55 -28.35 4.91
N ALA A 283 -19.34 -27.33 4.09
CA ALA A 283 -20.40 -26.47 3.58
C ALA A 283 -21.44 -27.27 2.80
N ASP A 284 -21.03 -28.24 1.97
CA ASP A 284 -21.98 -29.11 1.23
C ASP A 284 -22.77 -29.99 2.18
N LYS A 285 -22.08 -30.66 3.11
CA LYS A 285 -22.71 -31.50 4.13
C LYS A 285 -23.73 -30.72 4.96
N LEU A 286 -23.39 -29.47 5.29
CA LEU A 286 -24.25 -28.56 6.04
C LEU A 286 -25.17 -27.73 5.15
N LYS A 287 -25.27 -28.00 3.85
CA LYS A 287 -26.12 -27.28 2.86
C LYS A 287 -25.97 -25.75 2.88
N ILE A 288 -24.78 -25.25 3.21
CA ILE A 288 -24.41 -23.82 3.09
C ILE A 288 -24.07 -23.57 1.62
N SER A 289 -24.58 -22.48 1.05
CA SER A 289 -24.32 -22.11 -0.34
C SER A 289 -22.83 -21.83 -0.54
N ARG A 290 -22.31 -22.14 -1.73
CA ARG A 290 -20.90 -21.88 -2.07
C ARG A 290 -20.58 -20.39 -2.12
N GLU A 291 -21.54 -19.58 -2.55
CA GLU A 291 -21.46 -18.13 -2.54
C GLU A 291 -21.42 -17.58 -1.12
N LYS A 292 -22.21 -18.15 -0.18
CA LYS A 292 -22.15 -17.77 1.23
C LYS A 292 -20.81 -18.18 1.85
N LEU A 293 -20.32 -19.38 1.55
CA LEU A 293 -18.97 -19.80 1.96
C LEU A 293 -17.90 -18.81 1.46
N SER A 294 -17.93 -18.48 0.16
CA SER A 294 -17.01 -17.51 -0.45
C SER A 294 -17.10 -16.15 0.23
N TYR A 295 -18.31 -15.65 0.51
CA TYR A 295 -18.50 -14.39 1.23
C TYR A 295 -17.89 -14.40 2.64
N LEU A 296 -18.07 -15.48 3.40
CA LEU A 296 -17.46 -15.61 4.74
C LEU A 296 -15.94 -15.59 4.67
N VAL A 297 -15.37 -16.30 3.70
CA VAL A 297 -13.92 -16.40 3.48
C VAL A 297 -13.35 -15.04 3.04
N ASP A 298 -13.97 -14.40 2.06
CA ASP A 298 -13.54 -13.12 1.50
C ASP A 298 -13.62 -12.00 2.55
N SER A 299 -14.77 -11.90 3.22
CA SER A 299 -15.03 -10.86 4.22
C SER A 299 -14.34 -11.07 5.57
N THR A 300 -13.52 -12.11 5.70
CA THR A 300 -12.62 -12.31 6.84
C THR A 300 -11.15 -12.30 6.44
N ALA A 301 -10.82 -12.14 5.16
CA ALA A 301 -9.46 -12.01 4.68
C ALA A 301 -8.98 -10.56 4.83
N ALA A 302 -9.26 -9.69 3.85
CA ALA A 302 -8.81 -8.30 3.86
C ALA A 302 -9.29 -7.49 5.09
N PRO A 303 -10.55 -7.61 5.58
CA PRO A 303 -10.98 -6.85 6.76
C PRO A 303 -10.18 -7.17 8.02
N VAL A 304 -9.87 -8.44 8.27
CA VAL A 304 -9.07 -8.83 9.44
C VAL A 304 -7.62 -8.40 9.25
N ALA A 305 -7.06 -8.57 8.05
CA ALA A 305 -5.70 -8.14 7.72
C ALA A 305 -5.48 -6.64 7.96
N SER A 306 -6.53 -5.84 7.75
CA SER A 306 -6.52 -4.38 7.87
C SER A 306 -6.60 -3.84 9.31
N ILE A 307 -7.02 -4.66 10.28
CA ILE A 307 -7.15 -4.24 11.70
C ILE A 307 -6.24 -5.00 12.65
N ALA A 308 -5.69 -6.13 12.20
CA ALA A 308 -4.87 -6.98 13.06
C ALA A 308 -3.48 -6.37 13.26
N PHE A 309 -2.93 -6.62 14.45
CA PHE A 309 -1.69 -5.98 14.92
C PHE A 309 -0.45 -6.38 14.09
N VAL A 310 -0.41 -7.62 13.62
CA VAL A 310 0.70 -8.17 12.83
C VAL A 310 0.10 -8.99 11.69
N THR A 311 0.34 -8.56 10.46
CA THR A 311 -0.18 -9.18 9.25
C THR A 311 0.83 -9.04 8.11
N THR A 312 0.53 -9.59 6.94
CA THR A 312 1.32 -9.32 5.74
C THR A 312 1.20 -7.88 5.26
N TRP A 313 0.15 -7.15 5.65
CA TRP A 313 -0.12 -5.77 5.23
C TRP A 313 0.61 -4.74 6.09
N ILE A 314 0.84 -5.05 7.38
CA ILE A 314 1.37 -4.09 8.36
C ILE A 314 2.67 -3.40 7.91
N GLY A 315 3.54 -4.12 7.19
CA GLY A 315 4.79 -3.54 6.70
C GLY A 315 4.55 -2.40 5.69
N ALA A 316 3.62 -2.59 4.75
CA ALA A 316 3.26 -1.57 3.79
C ALA A 316 2.55 -0.39 4.44
N GLU A 317 1.56 -0.65 5.30
CA GLU A 317 0.80 0.36 6.01
C GLU A 317 1.71 1.29 6.81
N LEU A 318 2.62 0.72 7.61
CA LEU A 318 3.58 1.50 8.40
C LEU A 318 4.56 2.27 7.51
N SER A 319 4.99 1.72 6.38
CA SER A 319 5.86 2.45 5.45
C SER A 319 5.19 3.68 4.88
N TYR A 320 3.94 3.58 4.45
CA TYR A 320 3.20 4.70 3.88
C TYR A 320 2.88 5.77 4.94
N ILE A 321 2.53 5.33 6.15
CA ILE A 321 2.34 6.21 7.29
C ILE A 321 3.65 6.94 7.63
N GLN A 322 4.78 6.23 7.67
CA GLN A 322 6.10 6.83 7.92
C GLN A 322 6.43 7.89 6.87
N ASP A 323 6.23 7.61 5.58
CA ASP A 323 6.48 8.58 4.51
C ASP A 323 5.63 9.84 4.69
N GLY A 324 4.36 9.68 5.06
CA GLY A 324 3.45 10.78 5.37
C GLY A 324 3.97 11.62 6.55
N ILE A 325 4.30 10.98 7.67
CA ILE A 325 4.83 11.61 8.89
C ILE A 325 6.14 12.36 8.60
N THR A 326 7.09 11.71 7.93
CA THR A 326 8.40 12.29 7.57
C THR A 326 8.23 13.48 6.63
N THR A 327 7.31 13.40 5.67
CA THR A 327 7.02 14.50 4.75
C THR A 327 6.44 15.71 5.48
N LEU A 328 5.64 15.48 6.51
CA LEU A 328 5.01 16.52 7.31
C LEU A 328 5.89 17.02 8.48
N GLY A 329 7.00 16.33 8.78
CA GLY A 329 7.86 16.65 9.93
C GLY A 329 7.17 16.39 11.27
N LEU A 330 6.25 15.42 11.34
CA LEU A 330 5.56 15.06 12.58
C LEU A 330 6.45 14.16 13.45
N ASN A 331 6.50 14.44 14.75
CA ASN A 331 7.22 13.62 15.72
C ASN A 331 6.35 12.47 16.25
N GLU A 332 5.85 11.66 15.34
CA GLU A 332 4.96 10.52 15.62
C GLU A 332 5.57 9.23 15.07
N THR A 333 5.34 8.10 15.72
CA THR A 333 5.75 6.80 15.16
C THR A 333 4.65 6.18 14.31
N PRO A 334 5.01 5.40 13.28
CA PRO A 334 4.01 4.77 12.42
C PRO A 334 3.03 3.85 13.16
N TYR A 335 3.50 3.06 14.15
CA TYR A 335 2.60 2.21 14.92
C TYR A 335 1.64 3.00 15.81
N HIS A 336 2.07 4.13 16.36
CA HIS A 336 1.19 4.98 17.16
C HIS A 336 0.04 5.50 16.29
N VAL A 337 0.37 6.06 15.13
CA VAL A 337 -0.62 6.54 14.14
C VAL A 337 -1.53 5.40 13.67
N PHE A 338 -0.98 4.22 13.37
CA PHE A 338 -1.75 3.05 12.98
C PHE A 338 -2.75 2.63 14.07
N LEU A 339 -2.31 2.42 15.31
CA LEU A 339 -3.16 2.02 16.43
C LEU A 339 -4.27 3.05 16.71
N HIS A 340 -3.94 4.34 16.65
CA HIS A 340 -4.93 5.39 16.82
C HIS A 340 -5.88 5.53 15.61
N SER A 341 -5.48 5.11 14.41
CA SER A 341 -6.36 5.03 13.25
C SER A 341 -7.40 3.92 13.38
N LEU A 342 -7.11 2.82 14.10
CA LEU A 342 -8.02 1.68 14.25
C LEU A 342 -9.38 2.05 14.86
N LYS A 343 -9.43 3.12 15.69
CA LYS A 343 -10.69 3.61 16.26
C LYS A 343 -11.65 4.19 15.21
N TYR A 344 -11.19 4.43 13.99
CA TYR A 344 -11.98 4.89 12.84
C TYR A 344 -12.21 3.79 11.79
N SER A 345 -11.76 2.55 12.03
CA SER A 345 -11.87 1.42 11.09
C SER A 345 -13.29 0.84 11.03
N PHE A 346 -14.27 1.70 10.75
CA PHE A 346 -15.69 1.38 10.74
C PHE A 346 -15.99 0.24 9.77
N TYR A 347 -15.59 0.32 8.51
CA TYR A 347 -15.96 -0.71 7.53
C TYR A 347 -15.39 -2.11 7.84
N PRO A 348 -14.08 -2.30 8.11
CA PRO A 348 -13.54 -3.61 8.46
C PRO A 348 -14.20 -4.22 9.71
N VAL A 349 -14.30 -3.43 10.79
CA VAL A 349 -14.87 -3.89 12.06
C VAL A 349 -16.36 -4.21 11.91
N LEU A 350 -17.13 -3.32 11.29
CA LEU A 350 -18.55 -3.53 11.07
C LEU A 350 -18.81 -4.73 10.14
N THR A 351 -17.95 -4.98 9.15
CA THR A 351 -18.08 -6.15 8.27
C THR A 351 -17.94 -7.46 9.04
N LEU A 352 -16.93 -7.57 9.91
CA LEU A 352 -16.72 -8.77 10.72
C LEU A 352 -17.89 -9.03 11.67
N ILE A 353 -18.42 -7.98 12.30
CA ILE A 353 -19.57 -8.11 13.20
C ILE A 353 -20.86 -8.37 12.41
N PHE A 354 -21.02 -7.75 11.24
CA PHE A 354 -22.19 -7.93 10.38
C PHE A 354 -22.38 -9.39 9.96
N ILE A 355 -21.29 -10.10 9.65
CA ILE A 355 -21.32 -11.55 9.39
C ILE A 355 -21.88 -12.30 10.59
N VAL A 356 -21.40 -12.01 11.79
CA VAL A 356 -21.87 -12.65 13.03
C VAL A 356 -23.36 -12.35 13.26
N LEU A 357 -23.82 -11.13 12.98
CA LEU A 357 -25.24 -10.76 13.05
C LEU A 357 -26.09 -11.58 12.07
N LEU A 358 -25.67 -11.73 10.81
CA LEU A 358 -26.38 -12.55 9.82
C LEU A 358 -26.48 -14.01 10.28
N ILE A 359 -25.39 -14.59 10.78
CA ILE A 359 -25.34 -15.96 11.30
C ILE A 359 -26.23 -16.10 12.55
N TRP A 360 -26.17 -15.13 13.47
CA TRP A 360 -26.94 -15.16 14.72
C TRP A 360 -28.44 -15.05 14.48
N ARG A 361 -28.85 -14.19 13.54
CA ARG A 361 -30.26 -14.00 13.16
C ARG A 361 -30.77 -15.05 12.18
N ASN A 362 -29.87 -15.79 11.54
CA ASN A 362 -30.17 -16.74 10.47
C ASN A 362 -31.06 -16.09 9.38
N LYS A 363 -30.72 -14.85 9.04
CA LYS A 363 -31.41 -14.02 8.06
C LYS A 363 -30.42 -13.59 7.00
N ASP A 364 -30.81 -13.74 5.74
CA ASP A 364 -30.09 -13.19 4.60
C ASP A 364 -31.07 -12.36 3.75
N PHE A 365 -30.55 -11.49 2.89
CA PHE A 365 -31.36 -10.68 1.98
C PHE A 365 -30.77 -10.61 0.57
N GLY A 366 -31.59 -10.13 -0.36
CA GLY A 366 -31.21 -9.96 -1.76
C GLY A 366 -30.81 -11.27 -2.45
N PRO A 367 -29.80 -11.26 -3.34
CA PRO A 367 -29.34 -12.45 -4.06
C PRO A 367 -28.74 -13.53 -3.14
N MET A 368 -28.11 -13.16 -2.02
CA MET A 368 -27.55 -14.13 -1.08
C MET A 368 -28.63 -15.03 -0.46
N PHE A 369 -29.78 -14.45 -0.11
CA PHE A 369 -30.94 -15.22 0.35
C PHE A 369 -31.42 -16.25 -0.68
N GLN A 370 -31.37 -15.91 -1.97
CA GLN A 370 -31.76 -16.83 -3.04
C GLN A 370 -30.78 -17.99 -3.17
N ALA A 371 -29.47 -17.70 -3.06
CA ALA A 371 -28.41 -18.71 -3.09
C ALA A 371 -28.51 -19.68 -1.90
N GLU A 372 -28.67 -19.15 -0.68
CA GLU A 372 -28.89 -19.97 0.52
C GLU A 372 -30.16 -20.81 0.38
N LYS A 373 -31.31 -20.21 -0.01
CA LYS A 373 -32.55 -20.97 -0.22
C LYS A 373 -32.38 -22.11 -1.23
N LYS A 374 -31.64 -21.88 -2.32
CA LYS A 374 -31.34 -22.91 -3.32
C LYS A 374 -30.52 -24.05 -2.72
N ALA A 375 -29.43 -23.74 -2.02
CA ALA A 375 -28.57 -24.72 -1.37
C ALA A 375 -29.32 -25.57 -0.34
N ARG A 376 -30.25 -24.98 0.42
CA ARG A 376 -31.09 -25.72 1.38
C ARG A 376 -32.03 -26.72 0.72
N LEU A 377 -32.66 -26.33 -0.40
CA LEU A 377 -33.68 -27.14 -1.08
C LEU A 377 -33.09 -28.22 -2.00
N LYS A 378 -32.10 -27.86 -2.80
CA LYS A 378 -31.57 -28.71 -3.88
C LYS A 378 -30.14 -29.21 -3.63
N GLY A 379 -29.47 -28.72 -2.58
CA GLY A 379 -28.03 -28.87 -2.45
C GLY A 379 -27.27 -27.87 -3.33
N ASN A 380 -25.94 -27.96 -3.33
CA ASN A 380 -25.10 -27.14 -4.19
C ASN A 380 -25.07 -27.74 -5.60
N ASP A 381 -25.45 -26.97 -6.63
CA ASP A 381 -25.34 -27.38 -8.05
C ASP A 381 -23.88 -27.26 -8.48
N THR A 382 -23.10 -28.33 -8.34
CA THR A 382 -21.80 -28.47 -9.03
C THR A 382 -21.85 -29.70 -9.93
N THR A 383 -21.58 -29.52 -11.22
CA THR A 383 -21.34 -30.64 -12.14
C THR A 383 -19.94 -31.20 -11.88
N GLU A 384 -19.77 -32.53 -11.93
CA GLU A 384 -18.49 -33.22 -11.69
C GLU A 384 -17.33 -32.67 -12.57
N ASP A 385 -17.65 -32.09 -13.73
CA ASP A 385 -16.70 -31.49 -14.67
C ASP A 385 -16.13 -30.13 -14.20
N GLU A 386 -16.91 -29.33 -13.46
CA GLU A 386 -16.40 -28.12 -12.82
C GLU A 386 -15.52 -28.49 -11.60
N GLU A 387 -15.87 -29.50 -10.81
CA GLU A 387 -15.04 -29.94 -9.67
C GLU A 387 -13.63 -30.42 -10.11
N ARG A 388 -13.51 -31.15 -11.22
CA ARG A 388 -12.22 -31.64 -11.75
C ARG A 388 -11.36 -30.55 -12.38
N SER A 389 -11.96 -29.55 -13.05
CA SER A 389 -11.23 -28.43 -13.64
C SER A 389 -10.69 -27.45 -12.59
N PHE A 390 -11.40 -27.29 -11.46
CA PHE A 390 -11.06 -26.38 -10.38
C PHE A 390 -10.05 -26.97 -9.37
N SER A 391 -10.13 -28.28 -9.06
CA SER A 391 -9.15 -28.95 -8.18
C SER A 391 -7.73 -28.96 -8.77
N ASN A 392 -7.59 -29.08 -10.09
CA ASN A 392 -6.28 -29.18 -10.74
C ASN A 392 -5.48 -27.86 -10.78
N LYS A 393 -6.09 -26.70 -10.48
CA LYS A 393 -5.40 -25.39 -10.46
C LYS A 393 -4.79 -25.03 -9.09
N LEU A 394 -5.15 -25.73 -8.02
CA LEU A 394 -4.79 -25.38 -6.63
C LEU A 394 -3.80 -26.37 -5.98
N ASN A 395 -3.43 -27.44 -6.69
CA ASN A 395 -2.58 -28.53 -6.18
C ASN A 395 -1.13 -28.13 -5.85
N ASP A 396 -0.69 -26.92 -6.20
CA ASP A 396 0.69 -26.47 -5.93
C ASP A 396 0.93 -26.00 -4.49
N LEU A 397 -0.12 -25.65 -3.75
CA LEU A 397 -0.01 -25.22 -2.34
C LEU A 397 -0.47 -26.30 -1.36
N ASP A 398 -1.06 -27.37 -1.86
CA ASP A 398 -1.68 -28.38 -1.03
C ASP A 398 -0.60 -29.31 -0.44
N PRO A 399 -0.52 -29.47 0.88
CA PRO A 399 0.38 -30.43 1.50
C PRO A 399 0.10 -31.82 0.91
N GLY A 400 1.16 -32.54 0.55
CA GLY A 400 1.04 -33.88 -0.04
C GLY A 400 0.19 -34.81 0.84
N PRO A 401 -0.47 -35.83 0.26
CA PRO A 401 -1.51 -36.65 0.90
C PRO A 401 -1.07 -37.37 2.19
N GLU A 402 0.24 -37.46 2.48
CA GLU A 402 0.79 -38.15 3.67
C GLU A 402 1.33 -37.21 4.77
N THR A 403 1.16 -35.89 4.66
CA THR A 403 1.67 -34.96 5.67
C THR A 403 0.79 -34.90 6.92
N LYS A 404 1.39 -35.06 8.11
CA LYS A 404 0.67 -34.96 9.39
C LYS A 404 0.20 -33.52 9.62
N THR A 405 -1.11 -33.30 9.57
CA THR A 405 -1.74 -31.98 9.74
C THR A 405 -1.85 -31.60 11.22
N LYS A 406 -0.84 -30.90 11.74
CA LYS A 406 -0.81 -30.48 13.15
C LYS A 406 -0.85 -28.96 13.28
N ALA A 407 -1.87 -28.45 13.96
CA ALA A 407 -2.14 -27.01 14.10
C ALA A 407 -0.95 -26.21 14.67
N TYR A 408 -0.18 -26.79 15.58
CA TYR A 408 0.96 -26.12 16.20
C TYR A 408 2.07 -25.73 15.21
N ASN A 409 2.16 -26.40 14.05
CA ASN A 409 3.13 -26.06 13.00
C ASN A 409 2.86 -24.70 12.36
N ALA A 410 1.64 -24.16 12.49
CA ALA A 410 1.28 -22.81 12.08
C ALA A 410 1.15 -21.87 13.28
N LEU A 411 0.48 -22.31 14.36
CA LEU A 411 0.20 -21.45 15.52
C LEU A 411 1.46 -20.98 16.23
N ILE A 412 2.47 -21.84 16.42
CA ILE A 412 3.68 -21.46 17.15
C ILE A 412 4.50 -20.41 16.37
N PRO A 413 4.84 -20.60 15.08
CA PRO A 413 5.54 -19.56 14.31
C PRO A 413 4.81 -18.22 14.30
N VAL A 414 3.50 -18.22 14.07
CA VAL A 414 2.68 -16.99 14.05
C VAL A 414 2.69 -16.31 15.42
N LEU A 415 2.50 -17.06 16.50
CA LEU A 415 2.55 -16.52 17.86
C LEU A 415 3.92 -15.92 18.19
N VAL A 416 5.01 -16.55 17.72
CA VAL A 416 6.37 -16.02 17.86
C VAL A 416 6.51 -14.68 17.14
N VAL A 417 5.94 -14.50 15.95
CA VAL A 417 5.97 -13.18 15.28
C VAL A 417 5.16 -12.16 16.06
N VAL A 418 3.94 -12.49 16.50
CA VAL A 418 3.05 -11.57 17.23
C VAL A 418 3.68 -11.14 18.55
N VAL A 419 4.06 -12.10 19.39
CA VAL A 419 4.67 -11.83 20.70
C VAL A 419 6.05 -11.20 20.52
N GLY A 420 6.83 -11.66 19.55
CA GLY A 420 8.13 -11.09 19.22
C GLY A 420 8.04 -9.64 18.77
N THR A 421 7.00 -9.26 18.03
CA THR A 421 6.76 -7.86 17.64
C THR A 421 6.44 -7.01 18.86
N ILE A 422 5.53 -7.47 19.73
CA ILE A 422 5.19 -6.74 20.97
C ILE A 422 6.43 -6.57 21.86
N ILE A 423 7.20 -7.65 22.08
CA ILE A 423 8.45 -7.60 22.85
C ILE A 423 9.46 -6.66 22.18
N GLY A 424 9.58 -6.72 20.85
CA GLY A 424 10.47 -5.86 20.08
C GLY A 424 10.12 -4.38 20.24
N LEU A 425 8.84 -4.02 20.11
CA LEU A 425 8.36 -2.64 20.30
C LEU A 425 8.60 -2.16 21.73
N ILE A 426 8.36 -3.01 22.73
CA ILE A 426 8.65 -2.67 24.13
C ILE A 426 10.16 -2.49 24.34
N ALA A 427 10.99 -3.39 23.82
CA ALA A 427 12.44 -3.35 24.00
C ALA A 427 13.08 -2.12 23.34
N THR A 428 12.68 -1.80 22.10
CA THR A 428 13.19 -0.62 21.41
C THR A 428 12.60 0.67 21.99
N GLY A 429 11.33 0.64 22.39
CA GLY A 429 10.63 1.79 22.99
C GLY A 429 11.13 2.16 24.39
N LEU A 430 11.44 1.19 25.24
CA LEU A 430 11.95 1.44 26.60
C LEU A 430 13.29 2.17 26.60
N SER A 431 14.06 2.03 25.53
CA SER A 431 15.33 2.73 25.36
C SER A 431 15.14 4.24 25.14
N ALA A 432 14.02 4.63 24.52
CA ALA A 432 13.69 6.03 24.22
C ALA A 432 12.73 6.64 25.26
N HIS A 433 11.83 5.84 25.85
CA HIS A 433 10.87 6.24 26.87
C HIS A 433 10.94 5.26 28.05
N PRO A 434 11.82 5.50 29.04
CA PRO A 434 11.94 4.64 30.21
C PRO A 434 10.62 4.53 30.97
N TRP A 435 10.34 3.34 31.49
CA TRP A 435 9.11 3.10 32.24
C TRP A 435 9.07 3.95 33.51
N ASP A 436 8.04 4.79 33.65
CA ASP A 436 7.86 5.66 34.80
C ASP A 436 6.80 5.07 35.74
N GLY A 437 7.20 4.66 36.95
CA GLY A 437 6.28 4.11 37.95
C GLY A 437 5.20 5.07 38.46
N SER A 438 5.30 6.37 38.14
CA SER A 438 4.34 7.40 38.55
C SER A 438 3.08 7.47 37.68
N ILE A 439 3.13 6.92 36.46
CA ILE A 439 2.00 6.89 35.52
C ILE A 439 1.40 5.48 35.38
N GLY A 440 0.09 5.42 35.14
CA GLY A 440 -0.63 4.14 35.02
C GLY A 440 -0.10 3.25 33.88
N PHE A 441 -0.19 1.93 34.05
CA PHE A 441 0.33 0.92 33.12
C PHE A 441 -0.03 1.19 31.65
N ALA A 442 -1.30 1.50 31.38
CA ALA A 442 -1.77 1.74 30.01
C ALA A 442 -1.12 2.96 29.36
N ARG A 443 -0.88 4.02 30.13
CA ARG A 443 -0.23 5.25 29.65
C ARG A 443 1.26 5.04 29.39
N ASN A 444 1.94 4.34 30.29
CA ASN A 444 3.31 3.90 30.08
C ASN A 444 3.45 3.05 28.82
N LEU A 445 2.61 2.02 28.68
CA LEU A 445 2.68 1.11 27.54
C LEU A 445 2.44 1.86 26.22
N SER A 446 1.47 2.78 26.19
CA SER A 446 1.23 3.65 25.03
C SER A 446 2.43 4.53 24.71
N GLY A 447 3.06 5.14 25.71
CA GLY A 447 4.27 5.97 25.53
C GLY A 447 5.47 5.17 25.03
N VAL A 448 5.70 3.99 25.59
CA VAL A 448 6.78 3.07 25.18
C VAL A 448 6.58 2.61 23.74
N ILE A 449 5.39 2.10 23.40
CA ILE A 449 5.08 1.69 22.02
C ILE A 449 5.19 2.88 21.07
N GLY A 450 4.71 4.05 21.51
CA GLY A 450 4.78 5.29 20.75
C GLY A 450 6.20 5.79 20.49
N ALA A 451 7.20 5.38 21.27
CA ALA A 451 8.61 5.74 21.09
C ALA A 451 9.45 4.61 20.44
N SER A 452 8.80 3.55 19.96
CA SER A 452 9.50 2.33 19.54
C SER A 452 10.00 2.36 18.09
N ASP A 453 11.12 1.66 17.84
CA ASP A 453 11.56 1.33 16.49
C ASP A 453 10.76 0.11 15.99
N SER A 454 9.77 0.44 15.18
CA SER A 454 8.79 -0.45 14.60
C SER A 454 9.39 -1.42 13.60
N TYR A 455 10.35 -0.94 12.80
CA TYR A 455 10.99 -1.72 11.74
C TYR A 455 11.89 -2.80 12.32
N ARG A 456 12.67 -2.47 13.35
CA ARG A 456 13.51 -3.47 14.05
C ARG A 456 12.67 -4.55 14.73
N ALA A 457 11.57 -4.16 15.39
CA ALA A 457 10.68 -5.11 16.04
C ALA A 457 10.08 -6.12 15.04
N LEU A 458 9.65 -5.65 13.86
CA LEU A 458 9.13 -6.48 12.78
C LEU A 458 10.21 -7.41 12.17
N LEU A 459 11.44 -6.92 11.99
CA LEU A 459 12.54 -7.73 11.46
C LEU A 459 12.93 -8.87 12.39
N TRP A 460 13.12 -8.60 13.69
CA TRP A 460 13.52 -9.63 14.66
C TRP A 460 12.44 -10.70 14.82
N SER A 461 11.19 -10.28 14.89
CA SER A 461 10.05 -11.18 15.08
C SER A 461 9.77 -12.05 13.85
N SER A 462 9.81 -11.49 12.63
CA SER A 462 9.64 -12.25 11.39
C SER A 462 10.77 -13.26 11.18
N LEU A 463 12.02 -12.88 11.48
CA LEU A 463 13.15 -13.81 11.44
C LEU A 463 12.97 -14.96 12.45
N ALA A 464 12.61 -14.64 13.70
CA ALA A 464 12.34 -15.65 14.71
C ALA A 464 11.19 -16.60 14.30
N GLY A 465 10.11 -16.06 13.73
CA GLY A 465 8.99 -16.85 13.21
C GLY A 465 9.40 -17.82 12.11
N VAL A 466 10.19 -17.37 11.13
CA VAL A 466 10.74 -18.23 10.06
C VAL A 466 11.63 -19.33 10.65
N LEU A 467 12.54 -18.98 11.56
CA LEU A 467 13.45 -19.95 12.20
C LEU A 467 12.66 -21.03 12.95
N ILE A 468 11.65 -20.63 13.72
CA ILE A 468 10.79 -21.57 14.45
C ILE A 468 9.98 -22.45 13.48
N ALA A 469 9.46 -21.88 12.38
CA ALA A 469 8.77 -22.67 11.35
C ALA A 469 9.70 -23.71 10.70
N VAL A 470 10.96 -23.34 10.42
CA VAL A 470 11.99 -24.25 9.89
C VAL A 470 12.32 -25.35 10.90
N LEU A 471 12.54 -24.99 12.17
CA LEU A 471 12.85 -25.93 13.24
C LEU A 471 11.73 -26.95 13.44
N LEU A 472 10.46 -26.51 13.48
CA LEU A 472 9.32 -27.42 13.60
C LEU A 472 9.16 -28.32 12.37
N THR A 473 9.40 -27.77 11.17
CA THR A 473 9.24 -28.53 9.92
C THR A 473 10.31 -29.60 9.75
N VAL A 474 11.59 -29.22 9.92
CA VAL A 474 12.75 -30.12 9.74
C VAL A 474 12.91 -31.04 10.94
N GLY A 475 12.82 -30.50 12.16
CA GLY A 475 12.90 -31.27 13.40
C GLY A 475 11.75 -32.26 13.55
N GLY A 476 10.55 -31.87 13.10
CA GLY A 476 9.39 -32.76 12.99
C GLY A 476 9.46 -33.77 11.84
N ARG A 477 10.52 -33.74 11.02
CA ARG A 477 10.71 -34.56 9.80
C ARG A 477 9.52 -34.51 8.84
N ILE A 478 8.87 -33.35 8.75
CA ILE A 478 7.69 -33.14 7.89
C ILE A 478 8.14 -32.92 6.43
N LEU A 479 9.14 -32.06 6.24
CA LEU A 479 9.79 -31.81 4.96
C LEU A 479 11.31 -31.98 5.12
N SER A 480 11.98 -32.37 4.04
CA SER A 480 13.45 -32.33 3.99
C SER A 480 13.95 -30.88 3.96
N ILE A 481 15.21 -30.68 4.33
CA ILE A 481 15.86 -29.36 4.30
C ILE A 481 15.74 -28.72 2.90
N LYS A 482 15.98 -29.50 1.84
CA LYS A 482 15.83 -29.03 0.45
C LYS A 482 14.41 -28.53 0.16
N LYS A 483 13.39 -29.33 0.47
CA LYS A 483 11.98 -28.95 0.27
C LYS A 483 11.58 -27.74 1.12
N THR A 484 12.16 -27.62 2.32
CA THR A 484 11.96 -26.48 3.22
C THR A 484 12.50 -25.21 2.58
N VAL A 485 13.74 -25.22 2.09
CA VAL A 485 14.36 -24.08 1.38
C VAL A 485 13.58 -23.73 0.11
N ASP A 486 13.18 -24.73 -0.69
CA ASP A 486 12.34 -24.50 -1.87
C ASP A 486 11.02 -23.80 -1.51
N SER A 487 10.40 -24.18 -0.37
CA SER A 487 9.19 -23.54 0.13
C SER A 487 9.43 -22.09 0.57
N LEU A 488 10.54 -21.81 1.26
CA LEU A 488 10.91 -20.44 1.65
C LEU A 488 11.10 -19.54 0.43
N ILE A 489 11.83 -20.02 -0.59
CA ILE A 489 12.05 -19.29 -1.85
C ILE A 489 10.73 -19.06 -2.59
N ASN A 490 9.82 -20.04 -2.59
CA ASN A 490 8.50 -19.86 -3.18
C ASN A 490 7.69 -18.79 -2.44
N GLY A 491 7.80 -18.69 -1.12
CA GLY A 491 7.21 -17.59 -0.36
C GLY A 491 7.84 -16.23 -0.63
N PHE A 492 9.14 -16.15 -0.92
CA PHE A 492 9.74 -14.89 -1.41
C PHE A 492 9.15 -14.50 -2.77
N ARG A 493 8.96 -15.47 -3.68
CA ARG A 493 8.39 -15.22 -5.01
C ARG A 493 6.96 -14.69 -4.94
N THR A 494 6.15 -15.14 -3.97
CA THR A 494 4.78 -14.63 -3.81
C THR A 494 4.75 -13.16 -3.41
N MET A 495 5.79 -12.67 -2.71
CA MET A 495 5.88 -11.27 -2.26
C MET A 495 6.48 -10.30 -3.28
N LEU A 496 7.10 -10.81 -4.36
CA LEU A 496 7.79 -9.97 -5.35
C LEU A 496 6.86 -8.92 -5.98
N THR A 497 5.62 -9.30 -6.27
CA THR A 497 4.59 -8.43 -6.84
C THR A 497 4.30 -7.25 -5.91
N ALA A 498 4.11 -7.50 -4.61
CA ALA A 498 3.86 -6.46 -3.61
C ALA A 498 5.07 -5.53 -3.43
N ILE A 499 6.29 -6.08 -3.43
CA ILE A 499 7.53 -5.31 -3.32
C ILE A 499 7.71 -4.34 -4.49
N VAL A 500 7.43 -4.78 -5.72
CA VAL A 500 7.53 -3.89 -6.89
C VAL A 500 6.49 -2.76 -6.81
N ILE A 501 5.27 -3.04 -6.33
CA ILE A 501 4.26 -2.00 -6.08
C ILE A 501 4.75 -1.00 -5.02
N LEU A 502 5.30 -1.49 -3.90
CA LEU A 502 5.85 -0.65 -2.82
C LEU A 502 6.93 0.31 -3.34
N VAL A 503 7.91 -0.21 -4.10
CA VAL A 503 9.00 0.62 -4.65
C VAL A 503 8.46 1.71 -5.58
N MET A 504 7.45 1.40 -6.42
CA MET A 504 6.80 2.41 -7.25
C MET A 504 5.95 3.39 -6.44
N ALA A 505 5.32 2.93 -5.36
CA ALA A 505 4.55 3.77 -4.44
C ALA A 505 5.45 4.81 -3.75
N TRP A 506 6.60 4.38 -3.22
CA TRP A 506 7.59 5.28 -2.64
C TRP A 506 8.16 6.24 -3.69
N SER A 507 8.35 5.75 -4.92
CA SER A 507 8.83 6.61 -6.03
C SER A 507 7.83 7.72 -6.36
N ILE A 508 6.53 7.41 -6.44
CA ILE A 508 5.51 8.44 -6.67
C ILE A 508 5.33 9.34 -5.43
N ALA A 509 5.53 8.82 -4.21
CA ALA A 509 5.56 9.62 -2.99
C ALA A 509 6.67 10.68 -3.04
N LEU A 510 7.88 10.29 -3.43
CA LEU A 510 9.00 11.21 -3.61
C LEU A 510 8.72 12.26 -4.69
N ILE A 511 8.14 11.86 -5.84
CA ILE A 511 7.75 12.81 -6.89
C ILE A 511 6.73 13.81 -6.36
N THR A 512 5.67 13.34 -5.72
CA THR A 512 4.59 14.20 -5.21
C THR A 512 5.08 15.15 -4.12
N LYS A 513 6.03 14.70 -3.27
CA LYS A 513 6.75 15.50 -2.29
C LYS A 513 7.59 16.59 -2.98
N HIS A 514 8.47 16.21 -3.91
CA HIS A 514 9.35 17.18 -4.58
C HIS A 514 8.57 18.18 -5.45
N MET A 515 7.41 17.79 -5.97
CA MET A 515 6.50 18.66 -6.72
C MET A 515 5.52 19.45 -5.85
N HIS A 516 5.59 19.36 -4.50
CA HIS A 516 4.71 20.08 -3.59
C HIS A 516 3.21 19.85 -3.84
N THR A 517 2.84 18.59 -4.11
CA THR A 517 1.46 18.25 -4.51
C THR A 517 0.43 18.49 -3.42
N ALA A 518 0.81 18.25 -2.17
CA ALA A 518 -0.05 18.47 -1.02
C ALA A 518 -0.38 19.96 -0.82
N ASP A 519 0.57 20.85 -1.12
CA ASP A 519 0.36 22.29 -1.12
C ASP A 519 -0.70 22.71 -2.14
N PHE A 520 -0.66 22.14 -3.35
CA PHE A 520 -1.67 22.42 -4.38
C PHE A 520 -3.08 21.97 -3.96
N ILE A 521 -3.20 20.75 -3.45
CA ILE A 521 -4.49 20.19 -3.03
C ILE A 521 -5.06 21.02 -1.88
N SER A 522 -4.25 21.35 -0.87
CA SER A 522 -4.71 22.17 0.26
C SER A 522 -5.20 23.56 -0.17
N GLN A 523 -4.49 24.21 -1.10
CA GLN A 523 -4.92 25.50 -1.67
C GLN A 523 -6.29 25.40 -2.36
N ILE A 524 -6.50 24.41 -3.24
CA ILE A 524 -7.81 24.24 -3.91
C ILE A 524 -8.93 24.03 -2.89
N ILE A 525 -8.71 23.17 -1.89
CA ILE A 525 -9.74 22.81 -0.90
C ILE A 525 -10.20 24.04 -0.11
N ILE A 526 -9.29 24.98 0.14
CA ILE A 526 -9.60 26.27 0.79
C ILE A 526 -10.30 27.21 -0.17
N GLU A 527 -9.85 27.31 -1.42
CA GLU A 527 -10.51 28.15 -2.44
C GLU A 527 -11.98 27.76 -2.63
N ILE A 528 -12.31 26.47 -2.55
CA ILE A 528 -13.70 25.98 -2.62
C ILE A 528 -14.42 25.99 -1.26
N ASN A 529 -13.78 26.46 -0.19
CA ASN A 529 -14.30 26.52 1.18
C ASN A 529 -14.87 25.17 1.69
N LEU A 530 -14.20 24.06 1.37
CA LEU A 530 -14.63 22.73 1.82
C LEU A 530 -14.14 22.48 3.25
N ALA A 531 -15.06 22.16 4.16
CA ALA A 531 -14.70 21.86 5.54
C ALA A 531 -13.78 20.62 5.63
N PRO A 532 -12.67 20.67 6.40
CA PRO A 532 -11.73 19.55 6.56
C PRO A 532 -12.39 18.24 7.02
N ALA A 533 -13.52 18.32 7.73
CA ALA A 533 -14.30 17.16 8.16
C ALA A 533 -14.79 16.26 7.01
N TRP A 534 -14.91 16.79 5.78
CA TRP A 534 -15.30 16.00 4.61
C TRP A 534 -14.15 15.19 4.00
N VAL A 535 -12.90 15.53 4.31
CA VAL A 535 -11.72 14.87 3.72
C VAL A 535 -11.76 13.35 3.92
N PRO A 536 -11.94 12.80 5.14
CA PRO A 536 -11.99 11.34 5.33
C PRO A 536 -13.09 10.64 4.53
N THR A 537 -14.25 11.28 4.34
CA THR A 537 -15.37 10.69 3.59
C THR A 537 -15.07 10.64 2.09
N ILE A 538 -14.52 11.73 1.54
CA ILE A 538 -14.11 11.78 0.13
C ILE A 538 -12.99 10.76 -0.12
N THR A 539 -12.04 10.66 0.81
CA THR A 539 -10.95 9.68 0.76
C THR A 539 -11.47 8.25 0.77
N PHE A 540 -12.41 7.91 1.66
CA PHE A 540 -13.02 6.58 1.70
C PHE A 540 -13.68 6.20 0.37
N ILE A 541 -14.45 7.12 -0.21
CA ILE A 541 -15.15 6.89 -1.49
C ILE A 541 -14.12 6.74 -2.62
N LEU A 542 -13.12 7.62 -2.68
CA LEU A 542 -12.07 7.55 -3.69
C LEU A 542 -11.29 6.23 -3.60
N ALA A 543 -10.93 5.81 -2.39
CA ALA A 543 -10.28 4.53 -2.15
C ALA A 543 -11.16 3.36 -2.60
N ALA A 544 -12.45 3.36 -2.26
CA ALA A 544 -13.38 2.33 -2.72
C ALA A 544 -13.50 2.27 -4.25
N LEU A 545 -13.52 3.41 -4.94
CA LEU A 545 -13.59 3.45 -6.41
C LEU A 545 -12.31 2.96 -7.09
N VAL A 546 -11.15 3.37 -6.57
CA VAL A 546 -9.84 2.93 -7.09
C VAL A 546 -9.66 1.43 -6.85
N ALA A 547 -9.96 0.93 -5.65
CA ALA A 547 -9.87 -0.50 -5.34
C ALA A 547 -10.89 -1.33 -6.12
N PHE A 548 -12.13 -0.85 -6.27
CA PHE A 548 -13.13 -1.52 -7.11
C PHE A 548 -12.65 -1.66 -8.55
N SER A 549 -12.03 -0.62 -9.11
CA SER A 549 -11.61 -0.59 -10.50
C SER A 549 -10.33 -1.35 -10.76
N THR A 550 -9.41 -1.39 -9.80
CA THR A 550 -8.12 -2.10 -9.93
C THR A 550 -8.18 -3.53 -9.44
N GLY A 551 -9.12 -3.86 -8.56
CA GLY A 551 -9.19 -5.17 -7.90
C GLY A 551 -8.03 -5.42 -6.94
N THR A 552 -7.49 -4.38 -6.29
CA THR A 552 -6.43 -4.58 -5.30
C THR A 552 -6.41 -3.51 -4.22
N SER A 553 -6.39 -3.97 -2.96
CA SER A 553 -6.23 -3.10 -1.80
C SER A 553 -4.83 -2.50 -1.71
N TRP A 554 -3.79 -3.32 -1.91
CA TRP A 554 -2.38 -2.92 -1.86
C TRP A 554 -2.06 -1.77 -2.81
N GLY A 555 -2.51 -1.90 -4.06
CA GLY A 555 -2.29 -0.89 -5.08
C GLY A 555 -3.05 0.41 -4.83
N THR A 556 -4.24 0.32 -4.24
CA THR A 556 -5.04 1.50 -3.90
C THR A 556 -4.37 2.32 -2.79
N MET A 557 -3.90 1.64 -1.74
CA MET A 557 -3.13 2.26 -0.67
C MET A 557 -1.85 2.91 -1.19
N ALA A 558 -1.11 2.21 -2.07
CA ALA A 558 0.08 2.72 -2.73
C ALA A 558 -0.13 4.03 -3.50
N ILE A 559 -1.31 4.20 -4.11
CA ILE A 559 -1.66 5.41 -4.86
C ILE A 559 -2.13 6.53 -3.93
N LEU A 560 -2.95 6.22 -2.93
CA LEU A 560 -3.66 7.23 -2.16
C LEU A 560 -2.94 7.72 -0.90
N TYR A 561 -2.21 6.88 -0.19
CA TYR A 561 -1.52 7.31 1.03
C TYR A 561 -0.52 8.45 0.80
N PRO A 562 0.41 8.34 -0.19
CA PRO A 562 1.39 9.40 -0.43
C PRO A 562 0.76 10.75 -0.79
N LEU A 563 -0.44 10.71 -1.37
CA LEU A 563 -1.17 11.89 -1.81
C LEU A 563 -1.98 12.51 -0.69
N ILE A 564 -2.82 11.70 -0.04
CA ILE A 564 -3.89 12.19 0.83
C ILE A 564 -3.38 12.44 2.25
N LEU A 565 -2.40 11.69 2.76
CA LEU A 565 -1.89 11.96 4.12
C LEU A 565 -1.30 13.37 4.24
N PRO A 566 -0.34 13.79 3.38
CA PRO A 566 0.21 15.13 3.52
C PRO A 566 -0.82 16.21 3.20
N ALA A 567 -1.69 15.99 2.20
CA ALA A 567 -2.75 16.93 1.86
C ALA A 567 -3.74 17.13 3.01
N SER A 568 -4.19 16.05 3.66
CA SER A 568 -5.15 16.12 4.76
C SER A 568 -4.64 16.93 5.94
N TRP A 569 -3.36 16.78 6.28
CA TRP A 569 -2.72 17.56 7.34
C TRP A 569 -2.60 19.03 6.97
N LEU A 570 -2.16 19.36 5.75
CA LEU A 570 -2.06 20.76 5.34
C LEU A 570 -3.43 21.45 5.29
N ILE A 571 -4.48 20.74 4.88
CA ILE A 571 -5.86 21.25 4.88
C ILE A 571 -6.29 21.63 6.30
N THR A 572 -6.06 20.78 7.30
CA THR A 572 -6.46 21.07 8.69
C THR A 572 -5.67 22.21 9.30
N GLN A 573 -4.36 22.29 9.02
CA GLN A 573 -3.50 23.39 9.48
C GLN A 573 -3.92 24.73 8.89
N GLN A 574 -4.16 24.79 7.59
CA GLN A 574 -4.55 26.02 6.91
C GLN A 574 -5.99 26.45 7.25
N ALA A 575 -6.86 25.50 7.62
CA ALA A 575 -8.18 25.80 8.18
C ALA A 575 -8.13 26.31 9.64
N GLY A 576 -6.94 26.39 10.25
CA GLY A 576 -6.77 26.88 11.63
C GLY A 576 -7.35 25.94 12.69
N MET A 577 -7.47 24.64 12.38
CA MET A 577 -7.92 23.65 13.35
C MET A 577 -6.89 23.49 14.48
N ASP A 578 -7.38 23.19 15.68
CA ASP A 578 -6.49 22.84 16.77
C ASP A 578 -5.72 21.54 16.44
N HIS A 579 -4.61 21.33 17.14
CA HIS A 579 -3.74 20.18 16.89
C HIS A 579 -4.46 18.84 17.14
N GLU A 580 -5.33 18.77 18.15
CA GLU A 580 -6.03 17.53 18.52
C GLU A 580 -7.03 17.10 17.44
N GLN A 581 -7.82 18.04 16.92
CA GLN A 581 -8.75 17.86 15.83
C GLN A 581 -8.01 17.55 14.52
N ALA A 582 -6.89 18.22 14.24
CA ALA A 582 -6.06 17.94 13.07
C ALA A 582 -5.54 16.49 13.09
N VAL A 583 -5.01 16.03 14.23
CA VAL A 583 -4.56 14.64 14.45
C VAL A 583 -5.74 13.66 14.35
N ALA A 584 -6.92 14.01 14.87
CA ALA A 584 -8.10 13.18 14.77
C ALA A 584 -8.53 12.95 13.31
N ILE A 585 -8.53 14.00 12.48
CA ILE A 585 -8.81 13.89 11.04
C ILE A 585 -7.72 13.09 10.34
N PHE A 586 -6.44 13.33 10.65
CA PHE A 586 -5.32 12.59 10.07
C PHE A 586 -5.44 11.07 10.33
N HIS A 587 -5.71 10.66 11.57
CA HIS A 587 -5.96 9.26 11.93
C HIS A 587 -7.20 8.68 11.21
N ASN A 588 -8.26 9.47 11.03
CA ASN A 588 -9.44 9.06 10.28
C ASN A 588 -9.10 8.87 8.79
N VAL A 589 -8.28 9.75 8.21
CA VAL A 589 -7.79 9.61 6.82
C VAL A 589 -6.97 8.33 6.65
N VAL A 590 -6.06 8.02 7.58
CA VAL A 590 -5.28 6.77 7.55
C VAL A 590 -6.23 5.57 7.49
N SER A 591 -7.21 5.54 8.40
CA SER A 591 -8.18 4.45 8.46
C SER A 591 -9.08 4.39 7.23
N THR A 592 -9.50 5.53 6.67
CA THR A 592 -10.44 5.57 5.54
C THR A 592 -9.80 5.22 4.19
N VAL A 593 -8.51 5.50 3.97
CA VAL A 593 -7.77 4.96 2.83
C VAL A 593 -7.79 3.44 2.87
N LEU A 594 -7.44 2.87 4.03
CA LEU A 594 -7.40 1.44 4.25
C LEU A 594 -8.80 0.79 4.13
N ALA A 595 -9.77 1.28 4.90
CA ALA A 595 -11.13 0.78 4.94
C ALA A 595 -11.85 0.91 3.58
N GLY A 596 -11.64 2.02 2.85
CA GLY A 596 -12.17 2.20 1.51
C GLY A 596 -11.54 1.24 0.51
N SER A 597 -10.22 1.00 0.62
CA SER A 597 -9.53 0.00 -0.22
C SER A 597 -10.14 -1.39 -0.05
N VAL A 598 -10.39 -1.82 1.20
CA VAL A 598 -11.02 -3.12 1.50
C VAL A 598 -12.46 -3.18 0.97
N LEU A 599 -13.24 -2.09 1.06
CA LEU A 599 -14.60 -2.04 0.50
C LEU A 599 -14.60 -2.22 -1.02
N GLY A 600 -13.74 -1.48 -1.71
CA GLY A 600 -13.65 -1.57 -3.17
C GLY A 600 -13.21 -2.95 -3.63
N ASP A 601 -12.23 -3.54 -2.94
CA ASP A 601 -11.73 -4.89 -3.19
C ASP A 601 -12.84 -5.95 -3.11
N HIS A 602 -13.62 -5.97 -2.02
CA HIS A 602 -14.79 -6.85 -1.86
C HIS A 602 -15.85 -6.68 -2.97
N CYS A 603 -15.99 -5.48 -3.53
CA CYS A 603 -17.00 -5.23 -4.55
C CYS A 603 -16.50 -5.62 -5.94
N SER A 604 -15.18 -5.78 -6.14
CA SER A 604 -14.58 -5.87 -7.47
C SER A 604 -14.68 -7.27 -8.09
N PRO A 605 -15.18 -7.40 -9.34
CA PRO A 605 -15.19 -8.67 -10.08
C PRO A 605 -13.82 -9.06 -10.66
N ILE A 606 -12.77 -8.31 -10.36
CA ILE A 606 -11.40 -8.61 -10.79
C ILE A 606 -10.43 -8.63 -9.62
N SER A 607 -10.94 -8.50 -8.40
CA SER A 607 -10.14 -8.53 -7.19
C SER A 607 -9.46 -9.89 -7.02
N ASP A 608 -8.18 -9.87 -6.63
CA ASP A 608 -7.39 -11.07 -6.38
C ASP A 608 -7.99 -11.88 -5.22
N THR A 609 -8.27 -11.26 -4.09
CA THR A 609 -8.94 -11.88 -2.93
C THR A 609 -10.34 -12.39 -3.30
N THR A 610 -11.11 -11.61 -4.07
CA THR A 610 -12.46 -12.00 -4.51
C THR A 610 -12.45 -13.20 -5.47
N ILE A 611 -11.51 -13.20 -6.42
CA ILE A 611 -11.28 -14.32 -7.34
C ILE A 611 -10.84 -15.55 -6.54
N LEU A 612 -9.85 -15.40 -5.65
CA LEU A 612 -9.27 -16.49 -4.87
C LEU A 612 -10.29 -17.11 -3.93
N SER A 613 -11.10 -16.31 -3.25
CA SER A 613 -12.21 -16.75 -2.40
C SER A 613 -13.23 -17.58 -3.18
N SER A 614 -13.62 -17.12 -4.37
CA SER A 614 -14.58 -17.83 -5.22
C SER A 614 -14.03 -19.15 -5.77
N LEU A 615 -12.75 -19.18 -6.14
CA LEU A 615 -12.04 -20.38 -6.59
C LEU A 615 -11.86 -21.39 -5.45
N ALA A 616 -11.44 -20.93 -4.26
CA ALA A 616 -11.23 -21.76 -3.10
C ALA A 616 -12.54 -22.34 -2.56
N SER A 617 -13.65 -21.62 -2.72
CA SER A 617 -14.99 -22.06 -2.33
C SER A 617 -15.71 -22.86 -3.42
N SER A 618 -15.12 -23.01 -4.62
CA SER A 618 -15.73 -23.65 -5.79
C SER A 618 -17.11 -23.07 -6.13
N CYS A 619 -17.24 -21.74 -6.19
CA CYS A 619 -18.45 -21.08 -6.65
C CYS A 619 -18.20 -20.31 -7.95
N ASN A 620 -19.28 -20.02 -8.69
CA ASN A 620 -19.17 -19.14 -9.83
C ASN A 620 -18.77 -17.73 -9.37
N HIS A 621 -17.65 -17.24 -9.88
CA HIS A 621 -17.08 -15.95 -9.48
C HIS A 621 -18.08 -14.78 -9.60
N ILE A 622 -18.85 -14.71 -10.69
CA ILE A 622 -19.83 -13.64 -10.88
C ILE A 622 -21.01 -13.78 -9.91
N GLN A 623 -21.40 -15.00 -9.55
CA GLN A 623 -22.42 -15.22 -8.54
C GLN A 623 -21.93 -14.76 -7.16
N HIS A 624 -20.70 -15.07 -6.77
CA HIS A 624 -20.06 -14.55 -5.55
C HIS A 624 -20.09 -13.02 -5.50
N VAL A 625 -19.59 -12.36 -6.56
CA VAL A 625 -19.58 -10.90 -6.64
C VAL A 625 -20.99 -10.32 -6.51
N ARG A 626 -21.97 -10.91 -7.21
CA ARG A 626 -23.36 -10.45 -7.17
C ARG A 626 -24.01 -10.64 -5.80
N THR A 627 -23.71 -11.73 -5.10
CA THR A 627 -24.31 -12.02 -3.79
C THR A 627 -23.68 -11.19 -2.68
N GLN A 628 -22.38 -10.89 -2.75
CA GLN A 628 -21.69 -10.09 -1.74
C GLN A 628 -21.91 -8.57 -1.86
N LEU A 629 -22.06 -8.05 -3.09
CA LEU A 629 -22.12 -6.62 -3.35
C LEU A 629 -23.18 -5.88 -2.50
N PRO A 630 -24.43 -6.38 -2.36
CA PRO A 630 -25.41 -5.72 -1.50
C PRO A 630 -25.00 -5.66 -0.03
N TYR A 631 -24.27 -6.65 0.47
CA TYR A 631 -23.79 -6.69 1.86
C TYR A 631 -22.65 -5.69 2.06
N ALA A 632 -21.65 -5.71 1.17
CA ALA A 632 -20.52 -4.79 1.21
C ALA A 632 -20.98 -3.32 1.12
N LEU A 633 -21.89 -2.99 0.19
CA LEU A 633 -22.43 -1.64 0.04
C LEU A 633 -23.29 -1.20 1.23
N THR A 634 -24.03 -2.13 1.85
CA THR A 634 -24.79 -1.83 3.08
C THR A 634 -23.85 -1.42 4.21
N VAL A 635 -22.82 -2.23 4.47
CA VAL A 635 -21.84 -1.94 5.53
C VAL A 635 -21.02 -0.69 5.19
N GLY A 636 -20.63 -0.50 3.93
CA GLY A 636 -19.95 0.70 3.46
C GLY A 636 -20.77 1.97 3.64
N GLY A 637 -22.05 1.95 3.25
CA GLY A 637 -22.97 3.07 3.45
C GLY A 637 -23.19 3.43 4.92
N VAL A 638 -23.39 2.42 5.77
CA VAL A 638 -23.49 2.63 7.23
C VAL A 638 -22.18 3.16 7.80
N SER A 639 -21.03 2.68 7.33
CA SER A 639 -19.72 3.17 7.76
C SER A 639 -19.55 4.66 7.46
N ILE A 640 -20.01 5.13 6.30
CA ILE A 640 -19.97 6.55 5.94
C ILE A 640 -20.92 7.37 6.82
N VAL A 641 -22.21 7.02 6.82
CA VAL A 641 -23.28 7.84 7.41
C VAL A 641 -23.27 7.81 8.93
N CYS A 642 -23.03 6.65 9.53
CA CYS A 642 -23.08 6.45 10.98
C CYS A 642 -21.70 6.47 11.65
N GLY A 643 -20.61 6.44 10.87
CA GLY A 643 -19.24 6.36 11.38
C GLY A 643 -18.38 7.54 10.94
N ILE A 644 -17.89 7.51 9.70
CA ILE A 644 -16.84 8.41 9.19
C ILE A 644 -17.25 9.88 9.26
N ILE A 645 -18.44 10.24 8.74
CA ILE A 645 -18.94 11.62 8.76
C ILE A 645 -19.05 12.15 10.20
N PRO A 646 -19.84 11.52 11.10
CA PRO A 646 -19.99 12.04 12.46
C PRO A 646 -18.69 12.02 13.26
N ALA A 647 -17.80 11.05 13.03
CA ALA A 647 -16.48 11.00 13.65
C ALA A 647 -15.62 12.21 13.26
N SER A 648 -15.68 12.65 11.99
CA SER A 648 -14.98 13.85 11.53
C SER A 648 -15.49 15.14 12.15
N PHE A 649 -16.72 15.16 12.66
CA PHE A 649 -17.29 16.29 13.41
C PHE A 649 -17.06 16.18 14.93
N GLY A 650 -16.20 15.26 15.38
CA GLY A 650 -15.80 15.13 16.78
C GLY A 650 -16.68 14.25 17.65
N ILE A 651 -17.65 13.51 17.08
CA ILE A 651 -18.47 12.58 17.86
C ILE A 651 -17.62 11.36 18.27
N PRO A 652 -17.63 10.95 19.56
CA PRO A 652 -16.83 9.82 20.04
C PRO A 652 -17.11 8.51 19.27
N THR A 653 -16.05 7.89 18.73
CA THR A 653 -16.18 6.72 17.86
C THR A 653 -16.83 5.51 18.52
N GLY A 654 -16.67 5.34 19.84
CA GLY A 654 -17.32 4.25 20.59
C GLY A 654 -18.84 4.29 20.52
N ILE A 655 -19.44 5.49 20.60
CA ILE A 655 -20.90 5.67 20.46
C ILE A 655 -21.32 5.39 19.01
N LEU A 656 -20.51 5.84 18.04
CA LEU A 656 -20.76 5.65 16.62
C LEU A 656 -20.75 4.17 16.22
N PHE A 657 -19.83 3.36 16.78
CA PHE A 657 -19.85 1.91 16.58
C PHE A 657 -21.14 1.28 17.08
N ILE A 658 -21.58 1.62 18.30
CA ILE A 658 -22.84 1.08 18.86
C ILE A 658 -24.02 1.49 17.98
N PHE A 659 -24.08 2.76 17.57
CA PHE A 659 -25.14 3.27 16.72
C PHE A 659 -25.16 2.57 15.34
N ALA A 660 -24.01 2.45 14.68
CA ALA A 660 -23.86 1.76 13.41
C ALA A 660 -24.28 0.28 13.51
N LEU A 661 -23.96 -0.40 14.61
CA LEU A 661 -24.38 -1.79 14.86
C LEU A 661 -25.90 -1.91 15.04
N ILE A 662 -26.54 -0.98 15.74
CA ILE A 662 -28.00 -0.93 15.86
C ILE A 662 -28.64 -0.76 14.48
N ILE A 663 -28.12 0.15 13.64
CA ILE A 663 -28.62 0.36 12.28
C ILE A 663 -28.46 -0.90 11.43
N LEU A 664 -27.29 -1.56 11.46
CA LEU A 664 -27.09 -2.83 10.74
C LEU A 664 -28.03 -3.93 11.23
N PHE A 665 -28.24 -4.03 12.54
CA PHE A 665 -29.19 -4.96 13.12
C PHE A 665 -30.63 -4.69 12.63
N LEU A 666 -31.06 -3.42 12.62
CA LEU A 666 -32.38 -3.02 12.11
C LEU A 666 -32.53 -3.33 10.61
N ILE A 667 -31.49 -3.09 9.80
CA ILE A 667 -31.49 -3.44 8.37
C ILE A 667 -31.69 -4.95 8.19
N ILE A 668 -30.97 -5.78 8.96
CA ILE A 668 -31.14 -7.24 8.93
C ILE A 668 -32.56 -7.63 9.37
N GLU A 669 -33.13 -6.97 10.37
CA GLU A 669 -34.48 -7.29 10.83
C GLU A 669 -35.56 -6.94 9.82
N LEU A 670 -35.44 -5.77 9.16
CA LEU A 670 -36.41 -5.24 8.20
C LEU A 670 -36.32 -5.93 6.83
N PHE A 671 -35.12 -6.16 6.30
CA PHE A 671 -34.92 -6.68 4.95
C PHE A 671 -34.55 -8.17 4.93
N GLY A 672 -34.02 -8.71 6.03
CA GLY A 672 -33.58 -10.09 6.14
C GLY A 672 -34.72 -11.09 6.26
N LYS A 673 -34.63 -12.16 5.47
CA LYS A 673 -35.60 -13.27 5.46
C LYS A 673 -34.97 -14.51 6.09
N LYS A 674 -35.74 -15.21 6.93
CA LYS A 674 -35.28 -16.45 7.58
C LYS A 674 -35.30 -17.63 6.60
N HIS A 675 -34.31 -18.50 6.74
CA HIS A 675 -34.30 -19.82 6.09
C HIS A 675 -35.01 -20.80 7.03
N SER A 676 -36.14 -21.38 6.61
CA SER A 676 -36.84 -22.39 7.41
C SER A 676 -35.99 -23.65 7.47
N TYR A 677 -35.57 -24.06 8.67
CA TYR A 677 -35.10 -25.41 8.92
C TYR A 677 -36.34 -26.30 8.95
N HIS A 678 -36.53 -27.13 7.92
CA HIS A 678 -37.39 -28.31 8.07
C HIS A 678 -36.53 -29.49 8.52
#